data_AF-A0A1H6KDH0-F1
#
_entry.id   AF-A0A1H6KDH0-F1
#
_cell.length_a   1.000
_cell.length_b   1.000
_cell.length_c   1.000
_cell.angle_alpha   90.00
_cell.angle_beta   90.00
_cell.angle_gamma   90.00
#
_symmetry.space_group_name_H-M   'P 1'
#
loop_
_entity.id
_entity.type
_entity.pdbx_description
1 polymer ?
#
loop_
_entity_poly.entity_id
_entity_poly.type
_entity_poly.pdbx_seq_one_letter_code
_entity_poly.pdbx_strand_id
1 'polypeptide(L)'
;MKKKNILAGILSACIVGSASVLTLTGSAADKLYGDANLDGSVDMSDCVLIMQSLANPSKFGTTGTDEKHLTLDGADLADVADRGNGITANDALSIQRYLLGTIKSLPESFAEGGNGDSSSNDETSTKIHLKDNAVTVEGQYAVADGSKVTISHSGSYTIDGTLSDGQIYVEVPDTKADKDTVKLIFSGVNITGKSAPAVFIKNADKTSITIADGTENTLSDGTAAYTGDNEKSAVIEAKDDLTIKGGDKGTGTLTITANVQPAIECNNDIKFTGGITSIDTLNETEPNDAVKGKTSVTVKGGKLYIDSKGDGIKSTKGNVDLAGGEVVIKCGSDAVQAETAINISGGDISAFGDKGLTSAGTISITGGELLATATDCQCENLTSTEQNTLMFDFVKEWSKNNPVTITDSSNKELFDRNTSKKFRYAIVSSSKIGSDEYKLFTGGIKMKHSTGSTFKAGKPASYKEVNNDMENEEQLYSELFSQKKIHKIDVKMDEAKWEELLKNASKEEWNPCDVIIDGEEYKNVGIRTKGNSSLMMAQNGKYSFRIKMDKYDKETNYHGLTELCMNNMLMDASCLRDIICYNAMYEVGGVAPHAAHTDMYLNGELYSFYLLAEQPGTTVAERYAVDDDSVLYKATERAGNGGGWGFGGDSYCSFTENMTPDRFDVKFGKDDEYKHIVDIQKAINKLTPTDYKFIEDVIDVPSFLKGFAVNSIFCNYDSYNGSLAHNYYLMYSGGKAYFVGWDYNLCLGNFTGGASSVTSDITTSLYQSTVEDRPLAKLLQVPEYYDMYVDIVNEIMDYYSDPESYVADYAKKIRSHVEADPRASFTIDEFDVNTSKSAEGLQYSEEDTGMGWGNWNGNGEGGGWQGFGGGDANGGNGGWQGFGGGDANGENGGWQGFGDASFDWANVDWSNMDWGDMDFGDMDWGNMDFGGGMFGGGQTSVVDFLIKRFEIIREALEK
;
A
#
# COMPACT_ATOMS: atom_id res chain seq x y z
N MET A 1 61.09 28.95 -14.71
CA MET A 1 61.54 29.74 -15.87
C MET A 1 62.47 28.87 -16.73
N LYS A 2 62.13 28.65 -18.01
CA LYS A 2 62.96 28.18 -19.16
C LYS A 2 63.90 26.97 -18.98
N LYS A 3 63.57 25.83 -19.62
CA LYS A 3 64.14 25.29 -20.89
C LYS A 3 65.60 24.82 -20.74
N LYS A 4 65.88 23.50 -20.78
CA LYS A 4 65.96 22.55 -21.93
C LYS A 4 67.41 22.38 -22.41
N ASN A 5 67.73 21.14 -22.78
CA ASN A 5 68.74 20.70 -23.77
C ASN A 5 70.15 20.33 -23.24
N ILE A 6 70.90 19.34 -23.74
CA ILE A 6 70.75 18.30 -24.81
C ILE A 6 72.00 17.37 -24.75
N LEU A 7 71.78 16.08 -25.02
CA LEU A 7 72.60 15.05 -25.72
C LEU A 7 74.09 14.72 -25.43
N ALA A 8 74.29 13.40 -25.49
CA ALA A 8 75.19 12.62 -26.37
C ALA A 8 76.54 12.09 -25.85
N GLY A 9 76.79 10.81 -26.15
CA GLY A 9 78.12 10.20 -26.14
C GLY A 9 78.12 8.67 -26.20
N ILE A 10 78.03 8.12 -27.42
CA ILE A 10 78.20 6.70 -27.79
C ILE A 10 79.69 6.30 -27.77
N LEU A 11 80.03 5.03 -27.47
CA LEU A 11 81.13 4.21 -28.05
C LEU A 11 81.11 2.81 -27.38
N SER A 12 80.64 1.73 -28.03
CA SER A 12 81.30 0.90 -29.07
C SER A 12 82.42 0.00 -28.56
N ALA A 13 82.23 -1.32 -28.63
CA ALA A 13 83.27 -2.31 -28.97
C ALA A 13 82.67 -3.73 -29.13
N CYS A 14 82.63 -4.23 -30.36
CA CYS A 14 82.43 -5.65 -30.69
C CYS A 14 83.79 -6.37 -30.74
N ILE A 15 83.82 -7.64 -30.32
CA ILE A 15 84.84 -8.63 -30.72
C ILE A 15 84.11 -9.91 -31.14
N VAL A 16 84.49 -10.43 -32.32
CA VAL A 16 83.98 -11.64 -32.97
C VAL A 16 84.96 -12.80 -32.73
N GLY A 17 84.46 -14.03 -32.57
CA GLY A 17 85.30 -15.23 -32.58
C GLY A 17 84.59 -16.59 -32.44
N SER A 18 84.10 -17.12 -33.58
CA SER A 18 84.13 -18.54 -34.05
C SER A 18 83.34 -19.70 -33.36
N ALA A 19 82.75 -20.54 -34.24
CA ALA A 19 81.71 -21.58 -34.09
C ALA A 19 82.12 -22.92 -33.41
N SER A 20 81.19 -23.75 -32.87
CA SER A 20 80.48 -24.84 -33.62
C SER A 20 79.33 -25.53 -32.82
N VAL A 21 78.12 -25.57 -33.43
CA VAL A 21 77.03 -26.60 -33.54
C VAL A 21 76.50 -27.39 -32.31
N LEU A 22 75.21 -27.19 -31.90
CA LEU A 22 74.03 -28.09 -32.12
C LEU A 22 72.74 -27.61 -31.40
N THR A 23 71.69 -27.36 -32.22
CA THR A 23 70.22 -27.54 -32.07
C THR A 23 69.35 -26.96 -30.93
N LEU A 24 68.41 -26.13 -31.40
CA LEU A 24 66.96 -26.01 -31.14
C LEU A 24 66.43 -25.55 -29.77
N THR A 25 66.00 -24.29 -29.71
CA THR A 25 64.64 -23.88 -29.33
C THR A 25 64.27 -22.61 -30.11
N GLY A 26 63.19 -22.66 -30.90
CA GLY A 26 62.68 -21.51 -31.66
C GLY A 26 62.07 -20.48 -30.71
N SER A 27 62.59 -19.26 -30.75
CA SER A 27 61.95 -18.06 -30.23
C SER A 27 60.87 -17.63 -31.21
N ALA A 28 59.74 -17.12 -30.71
CA ALA A 28 58.80 -16.33 -31.51
C ALA A 28 59.60 -15.17 -32.12
N ALA A 29 59.71 -15.15 -33.45
CA ALA A 29 60.32 -14.04 -34.17
C ALA A 29 59.29 -12.91 -34.26
N ASP A 30 59.74 -11.68 -34.04
CA ASP A 30 58.96 -10.47 -34.35
C ASP A 30 58.44 -10.57 -35.80
N LYS A 31 57.16 -10.28 -36.02
CA LYS A 31 56.56 -10.29 -37.37
C LYS A 31 57.31 -9.30 -38.27
N LEU A 32 57.91 -9.76 -39.35
CA LEU A 32 58.63 -8.93 -40.33
C LEU A 32 57.71 -8.61 -41.53
N TYR A 33 57.01 -7.49 -41.46
CA TYR A 33 56.13 -7.04 -42.55
C TYR A 33 56.93 -6.74 -43.84
N GLY A 34 56.46 -7.28 -44.95
CA GLY A 34 57.09 -7.21 -46.27
C GLY A 34 57.87 -8.47 -46.68
N ASP A 35 58.08 -9.44 -45.78
CA ASP A 35 58.73 -10.73 -46.08
C ASP A 35 57.69 -11.73 -46.62
N ALA A 36 57.47 -11.67 -47.93
CA ALA A 36 56.46 -12.46 -48.62
C ALA A 36 56.92 -13.92 -48.82
N ASN A 37 58.23 -14.14 -48.94
CA ASN A 37 58.80 -15.45 -49.23
C ASN A 37 59.25 -16.24 -47.97
N LEU A 38 59.18 -15.61 -46.80
CA LEU A 38 59.55 -16.13 -45.47
C LEU A 38 61.04 -16.50 -45.34
N ASP A 39 61.93 -15.78 -46.02
CA ASP A 39 63.38 -15.99 -45.94
C ASP A 39 64.06 -15.20 -44.81
N GLY A 40 63.29 -14.40 -44.07
CA GLY A 40 63.75 -13.60 -42.94
C GLY A 40 64.32 -12.24 -43.33
N SER A 41 64.18 -11.83 -44.59
CA SER A 41 64.57 -10.52 -45.09
C SER A 41 63.48 -9.90 -45.97
N VAL A 42 63.43 -8.57 -46.03
CA VAL A 42 62.55 -7.84 -46.96
C VAL A 42 63.43 -7.36 -48.11
N ASP A 43 63.22 -7.90 -49.32
CA ASP A 43 63.98 -7.55 -50.51
C ASP A 43 63.15 -7.61 -51.82
N MET A 44 63.82 -7.52 -52.98
CA MET A 44 63.13 -7.49 -54.27
C MET A 44 62.48 -8.83 -54.64
N SER A 45 62.93 -9.93 -54.04
CA SER A 45 62.35 -11.25 -54.26
C SER A 45 60.94 -11.38 -53.69
N ASP A 46 60.62 -10.66 -52.60
CA ASP A 46 59.27 -10.56 -52.04
C ASP A 46 58.31 -9.85 -53.00
N CYS A 47 58.78 -8.74 -53.57
CA CYS A 47 58.04 -8.01 -54.60
C CYS A 47 57.77 -8.90 -55.82
N VAL A 48 58.76 -9.69 -56.23
CA VAL A 48 58.64 -10.60 -57.37
C VAL A 48 57.64 -11.72 -57.06
N LEU A 49 57.63 -12.27 -55.84
CA LEU A 49 56.69 -13.32 -55.45
C LEU A 49 55.25 -12.79 -55.39
N ILE A 50 55.03 -11.58 -54.87
CA ILE A 50 53.71 -10.90 -54.91
C ILE A 50 53.26 -10.67 -56.36
N MET A 51 54.14 -10.17 -57.22
CA MET A 51 53.79 -9.96 -58.63
C MET A 51 53.54 -11.28 -59.38
N GLN A 52 54.29 -12.35 -59.07
CA GLN A 52 54.10 -13.67 -59.65
C GLN A 52 52.80 -14.34 -59.17
N SER A 53 52.45 -14.19 -57.89
CA SER A 53 51.20 -14.72 -57.31
C SER A 53 49.97 -14.05 -57.92
N LEU A 54 50.04 -12.76 -58.21
CA LEU A 54 48.99 -12.01 -58.91
C LEU A 54 48.93 -12.35 -60.41
N ALA A 55 50.07 -12.53 -61.06
CA ALA A 55 50.13 -12.80 -62.51
C ALA A 55 49.81 -14.25 -62.89
N ASN A 56 50.09 -15.22 -62.02
CA ASN A 56 49.81 -16.64 -62.23
C ASN A 56 49.46 -17.35 -60.91
N PRO A 57 48.27 -17.10 -60.34
CA PRO A 57 47.88 -17.60 -59.01
C PRO A 57 47.81 -19.13 -58.94
N SER A 58 47.49 -19.81 -60.05
CA SER A 58 47.50 -21.28 -60.10
C SER A 58 48.89 -21.90 -59.90
N LYS A 59 49.96 -21.12 -60.13
CA LYS A 59 51.34 -21.55 -59.95
C LYS A 59 51.96 -20.97 -58.67
N PHE A 60 51.73 -19.69 -58.37
CA PHE A 60 52.43 -18.96 -57.31
C PHE A 60 51.51 -18.34 -56.23
N GLY A 61 50.19 -18.49 -56.31
CA GLY A 61 49.23 -18.03 -55.29
C GLY A 61 49.25 -18.88 -54.02
N THR A 62 48.36 -18.60 -53.06
CA THR A 62 48.27 -19.31 -51.76
C THR A 62 48.00 -20.81 -51.85
N THR A 63 47.54 -21.29 -53.01
CA THR A 63 47.31 -22.70 -53.35
C THR A 63 48.08 -23.13 -54.61
N GLY A 64 49.17 -22.42 -54.93
CA GLY A 64 49.96 -22.62 -56.14
C GLY A 64 50.67 -23.97 -56.22
N THR A 65 50.97 -24.40 -57.44
CA THR A 65 51.65 -25.69 -57.72
C THR A 65 53.18 -25.64 -57.65
N ASP A 66 53.79 -24.46 -57.56
CA ASP A 66 55.24 -24.29 -57.45
C ASP A 66 55.72 -24.46 -55.99
N GLU A 67 56.86 -25.13 -55.77
CA GLU A 67 57.37 -25.37 -54.40
C GLU A 67 57.66 -24.08 -53.61
N LYS A 68 57.81 -22.94 -54.30
CA LYS A 68 58.03 -21.61 -53.69
C LYS A 68 56.84 -20.66 -53.91
N HIS A 69 55.62 -21.18 -54.00
CA HIS A 69 54.42 -20.35 -54.08
C HIS A 69 54.22 -19.52 -52.79
N LEU A 70 53.46 -18.42 -52.88
CA LEU A 70 53.11 -17.59 -51.73
C LEU A 70 52.34 -18.43 -50.71
N THR A 71 52.72 -18.44 -49.43
CA THR A 71 51.99 -19.16 -48.38
C THR A 71 50.92 -18.27 -47.73
N LEU A 72 50.06 -18.83 -46.87
CA LEU A 72 49.09 -18.01 -46.11
C LEU A 72 49.79 -17.03 -45.16
N ASP A 73 50.86 -17.48 -44.49
CA ASP A 73 51.66 -16.62 -43.60
C ASP A 73 52.46 -15.58 -44.40
N GLY A 74 53.01 -15.96 -45.55
CA GLY A 74 53.66 -15.03 -46.47
C GLY A 74 52.69 -14.01 -47.05
N ALA A 75 51.42 -14.39 -47.29
CA ALA A 75 50.37 -13.46 -47.72
C ALA A 75 49.94 -12.49 -46.60
N ASP A 76 49.94 -12.92 -45.33
CA ASP A 76 49.67 -12.01 -44.20
C ASP A 76 50.77 -10.97 -44.02
N LEU A 77 52.04 -11.38 -44.18
CA LEU A 77 53.19 -10.48 -44.07
C LEU A 77 53.39 -9.60 -45.31
N ALA A 78 52.93 -10.06 -46.48
CA ALA A 78 53.00 -9.32 -47.73
C ALA A 78 51.88 -8.29 -47.90
N ASP A 79 50.75 -8.38 -47.19
CA ASP A 79 49.65 -7.40 -47.21
C ASP A 79 50.01 -6.17 -46.37
N VAL A 80 50.66 -5.20 -47.01
CA VAL A 80 51.30 -4.03 -46.39
C VAL A 80 50.81 -2.69 -46.96
N ALA A 81 49.94 -2.69 -47.96
CA ALA A 81 49.36 -1.50 -48.58
C ALA A 81 47.83 -1.53 -48.45
N ASP A 82 47.28 -0.67 -47.59
CA ASP A 82 45.89 -0.75 -47.15
C ASP A 82 45.56 -2.11 -46.53
N ARG A 83 46.45 -2.53 -45.63
CA ARG A 83 46.45 -3.82 -44.95
C ARG A 83 45.05 -4.24 -44.50
N GLY A 84 44.64 -5.45 -44.90
CA GLY A 84 43.30 -5.99 -44.73
C GLY A 84 42.48 -6.03 -46.02
N ASN A 85 42.97 -5.48 -47.13
CA ASN A 85 42.34 -5.57 -48.46
C ASN A 85 42.81 -6.81 -49.27
N GLY A 86 43.75 -7.59 -48.74
CA GLY A 86 44.35 -8.76 -49.38
C GLY A 86 45.50 -8.38 -50.32
N ILE A 87 46.22 -9.38 -50.88
CA ILE A 87 47.40 -9.10 -51.72
C ILE A 87 47.03 -8.38 -53.01
N THR A 88 47.65 -7.21 -53.23
CA THR A 88 47.51 -6.34 -54.39
C THR A 88 48.89 -5.98 -54.98
N ALA A 89 48.91 -5.33 -56.14
CA ALA A 89 50.15 -4.81 -56.71
C ALA A 89 50.72 -3.63 -55.89
N ASN A 90 49.90 -2.97 -55.06
CA ASN A 90 50.33 -1.87 -54.20
C ASN A 90 51.20 -2.37 -53.04
N ASP A 91 51.06 -3.63 -52.65
CA ASP A 91 51.91 -4.27 -51.64
C ASP A 91 53.36 -4.40 -52.13
N ALA A 92 53.53 -4.93 -53.35
CA ALA A 92 54.84 -4.98 -53.99
C ALA A 92 55.44 -3.57 -54.18
N LEU A 93 54.60 -2.57 -54.51
CA LEU A 93 55.05 -1.18 -54.62
C LEU A 93 55.47 -0.59 -53.27
N SER A 94 54.76 -0.90 -52.18
CA SER A 94 55.07 -0.43 -50.83
C SER A 94 56.38 -1.05 -50.33
N ILE A 95 56.62 -2.33 -50.61
CA ILE A 95 57.92 -2.97 -50.34
C ILE A 95 59.04 -2.30 -51.17
N GLN A 96 58.84 -2.05 -52.47
CA GLN A 96 59.83 -1.32 -53.28
C GLN A 96 60.13 0.08 -52.72
N ARG A 97 59.10 0.80 -52.27
CA ARG A 97 59.23 2.14 -51.67
C ARG A 97 59.95 2.10 -50.32
N TYR A 98 59.74 1.04 -49.54
CA TYR A 98 60.46 0.77 -48.30
C TYR A 98 61.95 0.49 -48.56
N LEU A 99 62.27 -0.34 -49.56
CA LEU A 99 63.65 -0.64 -49.97
C LEU A 99 64.40 0.59 -50.52
N LEU A 100 63.69 1.51 -51.16
CA LEU A 100 64.23 2.79 -51.62
C LEU A 100 64.30 3.87 -50.52
N GLY A 101 63.86 3.56 -49.30
CA GLY A 101 63.85 4.48 -48.15
C GLY A 101 62.85 5.64 -48.27
N THR A 102 61.91 5.55 -49.21
CA THR A 102 60.87 6.59 -49.43
C THR A 102 59.72 6.49 -48.44
N ILE A 103 59.54 5.31 -47.82
CA ILE A 103 58.74 5.10 -46.61
C ILE A 103 59.61 4.44 -45.54
N LYS A 104 59.26 4.61 -44.26
CA LYS A 104 60.15 4.25 -43.14
C LYS A 104 59.83 2.92 -42.46
N SER A 105 58.66 2.34 -42.72
CA SER A 105 58.18 1.11 -42.09
C SER A 105 57.07 0.49 -42.94
N LEU A 106 56.86 -0.81 -42.76
CA LEU A 106 55.70 -1.56 -43.25
C LEU A 106 54.89 -2.09 -42.04
N PRO A 107 53.55 -2.23 -42.15
CA PRO A 107 52.71 -1.84 -43.28
C PRO A 107 52.67 -0.32 -43.53
N GLU A 108 52.52 0.10 -44.79
CA GLU A 108 52.44 1.50 -45.23
C GLU A 108 51.11 2.16 -44.83
N SER A 109 49.99 1.43 -44.95
CA SER A 109 48.63 1.91 -44.61
C SER A 109 47.68 0.74 -44.28
N PHE A 110 46.51 1.03 -43.70
CA PHE A 110 45.41 0.09 -43.43
C PHE A 110 44.16 0.57 -44.17
N ALA A 111 43.33 -0.33 -44.72
CA ALA A 111 42.18 0.06 -45.56
C ALA A 111 41.07 0.80 -44.77
N GLU A 112 40.66 1.99 -45.23
CA GLU A 112 39.46 2.72 -44.75
C GLU A 112 38.34 2.68 -45.82
N GLY A 113 37.15 2.17 -45.44
CA GLY A 113 36.14 1.59 -46.35
C GLY A 113 35.29 2.53 -47.23
N GLY A 114 34.71 2.00 -48.34
CA GLY A 114 33.80 2.73 -49.26
C GLY A 114 32.42 2.09 -49.33
N ASN A 115 31.29 2.81 -49.39
CA ASN A 115 31.05 4.13 -50.00
C ASN A 115 29.94 4.92 -49.25
N GLY A 116 30.07 6.24 -49.17
CA GLY A 116 29.33 7.08 -48.21
C GLY A 116 27.98 7.68 -48.63
N ASP A 117 27.20 8.00 -47.60
CA ASP A 117 26.41 9.23 -47.48
C ASP A 117 26.68 9.78 -46.05
N SER A 118 26.56 11.09 -45.88
CA SER A 118 26.95 11.87 -44.69
C SER A 118 26.49 11.31 -43.33
N SER A 119 27.33 11.51 -42.30
CA SER A 119 27.09 11.40 -40.84
C SER A 119 27.66 10.18 -40.08
N SER A 120 27.99 10.47 -38.80
CA SER A 120 28.32 9.60 -37.64
C SER A 120 29.66 8.86 -37.54
N ASN A 121 30.32 9.10 -36.39
CA ASN A 121 31.15 8.13 -35.68
C ASN A 121 30.38 6.79 -35.59
N ASP A 122 30.83 5.73 -36.26
CA ASP A 122 30.16 4.43 -36.13
C ASP A 122 30.95 3.55 -35.15
N GLU A 123 30.37 3.39 -33.96
CA GLU A 123 30.74 2.33 -33.02
C GLU A 123 30.52 0.98 -33.71
N THR A 124 31.39 0.00 -33.50
CA THR A 124 31.06 -1.39 -33.87
C THR A 124 29.80 -1.82 -33.10
N SER A 125 28.68 -1.92 -33.81
CA SER A 125 27.38 -2.35 -33.27
C SER A 125 27.13 -3.82 -33.64
N THR A 126 27.34 -4.72 -32.68
CA THR A 126 26.99 -6.14 -32.81
C THR A 126 25.55 -6.36 -32.32
N LYS A 127 24.76 -7.18 -33.03
CA LYS A 127 23.41 -7.58 -32.60
C LYS A 127 23.41 -9.01 -32.09
N ILE A 128 22.67 -9.24 -31.02
CA ILE A 128 22.55 -10.54 -30.35
C ILE A 128 21.07 -10.85 -30.18
N HIS A 129 20.59 -11.88 -30.87
CA HIS A 129 19.20 -12.33 -30.78
C HIS A 129 19.10 -13.62 -29.95
N LEU A 130 18.29 -13.55 -28.91
CA LEU A 130 18.04 -14.62 -27.94
C LEU A 130 16.80 -15.44 -28.39
N LYS A 131 16.97 -16.76 -28.53
CA LYS A 131 15.98 -17.68 -29.13
C LYS A 131 15.71 -18.90 -28.25
N ASP A 132 15.17 -18.66 -27.06
CA ASP A 132 14.78 -19.61 -26.02
C ASP A 132 15.93 -20.50 -25.51
N ASN A 133 16.43 -21.41 -26.35
CA ASN A 133 17.54 -22.33 -26.05
C ASN A 133 18.81 -22.07 -26.90
N ALA A 134 18.82 -21.02 -27.71
CA ALA A 134 19.94 -20.68 -28.59
C ALA A 134 20.16 -19.16 -28.67
N VAL A 135 21.36 -18.75 -29.07
CA VAL A 135 21.70 -17.36 -29.38
C VAL A 135 22.22 -17.24 -30.82
N THR A 136 21.83 -16.18 -31.53
CA THR A 136 22.42 -15.81 -32.82
C THR A 136 23.08 -14.44 -32.77
N VAL A 137 24.29 -14.32 -33.32
CA VAL A 137 25.10 -13.10 -33.30
C VAL A 137 25.30 -12.57 -34.72
N GLU A 138 25.07 -11.27 -34.91
CA GLU A 138 25.36 -10.53 -36.13
C GLU A 138 26.39 -9.43 -35.82
N GLY A 139 27.65 -9.65 -36.16
CA GLY A 139 28.74 -8.71 -35.90
C GLY A 139 30.00 -9.42 -35.39
N GLN A 140 30.90 -8.64 -34.80
CA GLN A 140 32.18 -9.14 -34.26
C GLN A 140 32.15 -9.20 -32.73
N TYR A 141 33.14 -9.90 -32.17
CA TYR A 141 33.46 -9.89 -30.73
C TYR A 141 32.39 -10.47 -29.78
N ALA A 142 31.37 -11.14 -30.31
CA ALA A 142 30.46 -11.98 -29.54
C ALA A 142 30.37 -13.38 -30.18
N VAL A 143 30.34 -14.43 -29.36
CA VAL A 143 30.27 -15.82 -29.79
C VAL A 143 29.17 -16.55 -29.02
N ALA A 144 28.26 -17.19 -29.74
CA ALA A 144 27.21 -18.03 -29.16
C ALA A 144 27.70 -19.46 -28.94
N ASP A 145 27.40 -20.03 -27.78
CA ASP A 145 27.56 -21.44 -27.43
C ASP A 145 26.27 -21.92 -26.74
N GLY A 146 25.37 -22.53 -27.51
CA GLY A 146 24.02 -22.86 -27.04
C GLY A 146 23.24 -21.62 -26.59
N SER A 147 22.76 -21.62 -25.35
CA SER A 147 22.07 -20.50 -24.70
C SER A 147 23.00 -19.54 -23.97
N LYS A 148 24.33 -19.68 -24.13
CA LYS A 148 25.33 -18.74 -23.61
C LYS A 148 25.88 -17.88 -24.76
N VAL A 149 26.01 -16.58 -24.52
CA VAL A 149 26.77 -15.68 -25.41
C VAL A 149 27.96 -15.09 -24.69
N THR A 150 29.15 -15.21 -25.29
CA THR A 150 30.41 -14.68 -24.75
C THR A 150 30.84 -13.45 -25.53
N ILE A 151 30.94 -12.31 -24.86
CA ILE A 151 31.44 -11.03 -25.38
C ILE A 151 32.90 -10.86 -24.94
N SER A 152 33.78 -10.59 -25.90
CA SER A 152 35.24 -10.61 -25.66
C SER A 152 35.97 -9.28 -25.85
N HIS A 153 35.28 -8.23 -26.29
CA HIS A 153 35.86 -6.90 -26.50
C HIS A 153 34.88 -5.80 -26.04
N SER A 154 35.38 -4.59 -25.84
CA SER A 154 34.54 -3.40 -25.73
C SER A 154 33.81 -3.12 -27.04
N GLY A 155 32.73 -2.35 -26.96
CA GLY A 155 31.85 -2.08 -28.10
C GLY A 155 30.39 -2.06 -27.70
N SER A 156 29.51 -1.87 -28.69
CA SER A 156 28.06 -1.79 -28.49
C SER A 156 27.37 -3.07 -28.95
N TYR A 157 26.56 -3.65 -28.06
CA TYR A 157 25.87 -4.92 -28.25
C TYR A 157 24.38 -4.71 -28.05
N THR A 158 23.61 -4.66 -29.14
CA THR A 158 22.14 -4.58 -29.08
C THR A 158 21.57 -5.97 -28.92
N ILE A 159 20.78 -6.19 -27.88
CA ILE A 159 20.33 -7.51 -27.45
C ILE A 159 18.80 -7.51 -27.37
N ASP A 160 18.17 -8.51 -27.97
CA ASP A 160 16.72 -8.71 -27.95
C ASP A 160 16.35 -10.20 -27.90
N GLY A 161 15.12 -10.49 -27.49
CA GLY A 161 14.55 -11.83 -27.46
C GLY A 161 14.61 -12.50 -26.09
N THR A 162 14.41 -13.81 -26.07
CA THR A 162 14.22 -14.58 -24.83
C THR A 162 15.21 -15.72 -24.67
N LEU A 163 15.66 -16.02 -23.45
CA LEU A 163 16.28 -17.28 -23.05
C LEU A 163 15.56 -17.85 -21.81
N SER A 164 15.04 -19.08 -21.89
CA SER A 164 14.39 -19.72 -20.73
C SER A 164 15.36 -20.35 -19.73
N ASP A 165 16.60 -20.61 -20.17
CA ASP A 165 17.76 -20.89 -19.34
C ASP A 165 19.03 -20.48 -20.10
N GLY A 166 19.64 -19.36 -19.76
CA GLY A 166 20.87 -18.95 -20.42
C GLY A 166 21.54 -17.73 -19.83
N GLN A 167 22.58 -17.26 -20.50
CA GLN A 167 23.53 -16.31 -19.93
C GLN A 167 24.16 -15.39 -20.98
N ILE A 168 24.20 -14.10 -20.66
CA ILE A 168 25.13 -13.13 -21.27
C ILE A 168 26.41 -13.13 -20.43
N TYR A 169 27.54 -13.42 -21.05
CA TYR A 169 28.82 -13.58 -20.38
C TYR A 169 29.87 -12.64 -20.98
N VAL A 170 30.52 -11.80 -20.16
CA VAL A 170 31.53 -10.83 -20.60
C VAL A 170 32.90 -11.23 -20.03
N GLU A 171 33.86 -11.48 -20.92
CA GLU A 171 35.24 -11.84 -20.59
C GLU A 171 36.19 -11.21 -21.62
N VAL A 172 36.71 -10.01 -21.31
CA VAL A 172 37.66 -9.28 -22.17
C VAL A 172 39.09 -9.81 -21.91
N PRO A 173 39.76 -10.51 -22.85
CA PRO A 173 41.01 -11.22 -22.55
C PRO A 173 42.17 -10.35 -22.04
N ASP A 174 42.25 -9.10 -22.50
CA ASP A 174 43.23 -8.11 -22.04
C ASP A 174 42.57 -6.75 -21.80
N THR A 175 42.08 -6.53 -20.59
CA THR A 175 41.44 -5.27 -20.17
C THR A 175 42.39 -4.07 -20.14
N LYS A 176 43.71 -4.27 -20.28
CA LYS A 176 44.68 -3.17 -20.38
C LYS A 176 44.87 -2.72 -21.80
N ALA A 177 44.79 -3.64 -22.77
CA ALA A 177 44.79 -3.30 -24.18
C ALA A 177 43.43 -2.73 -24.61
N ASP A 178 42.35 -3.29 -24.06
CA ASP A 178 40.97 -2.89 -24.33
C ASP A 178 40.32 -2.27 -23.08
N LYS A 179 40.44 -0.94 -22.98
CA LYS A 179 40.00 -0.15 -21.82
C LYS A 179 38.64 0.52 -22.00
N ASP A 180 38.04 0.35 -23.17
CA ASP A 180 36.77 0.99 -23.49
C ASP A 180 35.61 0.20 -22.85
N THR A 181 34.42 0.77 -22.87
CA THR A 181 33.27 0.18 -22.17
C THR A 181 32.60 -0.90 -23.01
N VAL A 182 32.28 -2.04 -22.41
CA VAL A 182 31.32 -3.01 -22.97
C VAL A 182 29.91 -2.47 -22.76
N LYS A 183 29.20 -2.14 -23.84
CA LYS A 183 27.86 -1.53 -23.78
C LYS A 183 26.80 -2.54 -24.20
N LEU A 184 26.10 -3.11 -23.24
CA LEU A 184 24.93 -3.95 -23.47
C LEU A 184 23.71 -3.03 -23.66
N ILE A 185 22.97 -3.16 -24.75
CA ILE A 185 21.77 -2.36 -25.05
C ILE A 185 20.59 -3.32 -25.08
N PHE A 186 19.82 -3.35 -24.00
CA PHE A 186 18.67 -4.23 -23.84
C PHE A 186 17.46 -3.63 -24.56
N SER A 187 16.95 -4.36 -25.55
CA SER A 187 15.87 -3.93 -26.46
C SER A 187 14.75 -4.97 -26.54
N GLY A 188 14.23 -5.39 -25.39
CA GLY A 188 13.25 -6.47 -25.27
C GLY A 188 13.89 -7.80 -24.85
N VAL A 189 14.79 -7.77 -23.87
CA VAL A 189 15.52 -8.93 -23.35
C VAL A 189 14.71 -9.62 -22.26
N ASN A 190 14.51 -10.93 -22.36
CA ASN A 190 13.94 -11.74 -21.29
C ASN A 190 14.83 -12.95 -21.02
N ILE A 191 15.54 -13.00 -19.89
CA ILE A 191 16.45 -14.10 -19.56
C ILE A 191 16.12 -14.66 -18.19
N THR A 192 15.87 -15.95 -18.13
CA THR A 192 15.96 -16.72 -16.89
C THR A 192 17.30 -17.46 -16.88
N GLY A 193 18.10 -17.31 -15.82
CA GLY A 193 19.32 -18.09 -15.59
C GLY A 193 19.07 -19.11 -14.48
N LYS A 194 18.97 -20.41 -14.79
CA LYS A 194 18.62 -21.44 -13.78
C LYS A 194 19.83 -22.06 -13.11
N SER A 195 20.95 -22.12 -13.83
CA SER A 195 22.20 -22.74 -13.35
C SER A 195 23.37 -21.76 -13.25
N ALA A 196 23.19 -20.55 -13.78
CA ALA A 196 24.18 -19.50 -13.82
C ALA A 196 23.49 -18.13 -13.88
N PRO A 197 24.18 -17.03 -13.56
CA PRO A 197 23.64 -15.68 -13.69
C PRO A 197 23.11 -15.41 -15.09
N ALA A 198 22.00 -14.69 -15.19
CA ALA A 198 21.47 -14.19 -16.46
C ALA A 198 22.47 -13.25 -17.16
N VAL A 199 23.19 -12.44 -16.37
CA VAL A 199 24.32 -11.63 -16.82
C VAL A 199 25.51 -11.86 -15.91
N PHE A 200 26.62 -12.35 -16.47
CA PHE A 200 27.88 -12.52 -15.75
C PHE A 200 29.02 -11.76 -16.41
N ILE A 201 29.48 -10.70 -15.75
CA ILE A 201 30.65 -9.92 -16.16
C ILE A 201 31.85 -10.45 -15.37
N LYS A 202 32.59 -11.38 -15.98
CA LYS A 202 33.77 -11.96 -15.35
C LYS A 202 34.94 -11.00 -15.32
N ASN A 203 35.15 -10.26 -16.40
CA ASN A 203 36.09 -9.14 -16.42
C ASN A 203 35.91 -8.19 -17.62
N ALA A 204 36.05 -6.88 -17.36
CA ALA A 204 36.10 -5.77 -18.33
C ALA A 204 36.71 -4.52 -17.64
N ASP A 205 37.13 -3.48 -18.37
CA ASP A 205 37.46 -2.20 -17.67
C ASP A 205 36.19 -1.60 -17.06
N LYS A 206 35.11 -1.53 -17.86
CA LYS A 206 33.76 -1.11 -17.45
C LYS A 206 32.71 -1.81 -18.29
N THR A 207 31.57 -2.11 -17.69
CA THR A 207 30.37 -2.55 -18.42
C THR A 207 29.21 -1.60 -18.14
N SER A 208 28.43 -1.28 -19.18
CA SER A 208 27.16 -0.57 -19.03
C SER A 208 26.00 -1.33 -19.63
N ILE A 209 24.88 -1.38 -18.93
CA ILE A 209 23.58 -1.84 -19.42
C ILE A 209 22.73 -0.62 -19.74
N THR A 210 22.32 -0.49 -21.00
CA THR A 210 21.42 0.55 -21.51
C THR A 210 20.04 -0.06 -21.70
N ILE A 211 19.03 0.45 -21.01
CA ILE A 211 17.64 0.02 -21.13
C ILE A 211 16.99 0.85 -22.25
N ALA A 212 16.82 0.26 -23.43
CA ALA A 212 16.34 1.01 -24.59
C ALA A 212 14.90 1.54 -24.37
N ASP A 213 14.63 2.74 -24.89
CA ASP A 213 13.35 3.41 -24.67
C ASP A 213 12.16 2.61 -25.19
N GLY A 214 11.10 2.53 -24.37
CA GLY A 214 9.85 1.86 -24.74
C GLY A 214 9.96 0.34 -24.79
N THR A 215 11.06 -0.23 -24.27
CA THR A 215 11.25 -1.68 -24.18
C THR A 215 11.08 -2.16 -22.74
N GLU A 216 10.56 -3.37 -22.60
CA GLU A 216 10.48 -4.08 -21.33
C GLU A 216 11.53 -5.21 -21.34
N ASN A 217 12.33 -5.26 -20.28
CA ASN A 217 13.41 -6.22 -20.16
C ASN A 217 13.30 -6.91 -18.82
N THR A 218 13.41 -8.24 -18.79
CA THR A 218 13.25 -9.03 -17.58
C THR A 218 14.44 -9.96 -17.39
N LEU A 219 15.02 -9.96 -16.20
CA LEU A 219 16.05 -10.91 -15.80
C LEU A 219 15.60 -11.65 -14.54
N SER A 220 15.78 -12.96 -14.50
CA SER A 220 15.47 -13.75 -13.32
C SER A 220 16.42 -14.92 -13.13
N ASP A 221 16.50 -15.43 -11.90
CA ASP A 221 17.01 -16.77 -11.64
C ASP A 221 15.89 -17.84 -11.73
N GLY A 222 16.24 -19.09 -11.49
CA GLY A 222 15.27 -20.17 -11.29
C GLY A 222 14.77 -20.25 -9.83
N THR A 223 13.88 -21.20 -9.57
CA THR A 223 13.36 -21.47 -8.21
C THR A 223 14.30 -22.31 -7.35
N ALA A 224 15.48 -22.68 -7.87
CA ALA A 224 16.49 -23.46 -7.18
C ALA A 224 17.78 -22.66 -7.10
N ALA A 225 18.53 -22.82 -6.01
CA ALA A 225 19.83 -22.18 -5.88
C ALA A 225 20.78 -22.65 -6.98
N TYR A 226 21.65 -21.75 -7.42
CA TYR A 226 22.78 -22.11 -8.27
C TYR A 226 23.69 -23.11 -7.55
N THR A 227 24.44 -23.87 -8.33
CA THR A 227 25.35 -24.89 -7.81
C THR A 227 26.76 -24.71 -8.38
N GLY A 228 27.75 -25.31 -7.73
CA GLY A 228 29.14 -25.25 -8.17
C GLY A 228 29.71 -23.83 -8.08
N ASP A 229 30.46 -23.41 -9.09
CA ASP A 229 31.16 -22.12 -9.10
C ASP A 229 30.22 -20.91 -9.04
N ASN A 230 28.94 -21.08 -9.38
CA ASN A 230 27.93 -20.02 -9.38
C ASN A 230 27.09 -19.97 -8.10
N GLU A 231 27.30 -20.85 -7.12
CA GLU A 231 26.45 -21.00 -5.91
C GLU A 231 26.16 -19.68 -5.18
N LYS A 232 27.08 -18.71 -5.25
CA LYS A 232 26.97 -17.41 -4.59
C LYS A 232 26.84 -16.23 -5.56
N SER A 233 26.51 -16.48 -6.81
CA SER A 233 26.46 -15.43 -7.84
C SER A 233 25.06 -14.82 -7.92
N ALA A 234 25.00 -13.52 -8.16
CA ALA A 234 23.74 -12.81 -8.36
C ALA A 234 23.10 -13.09 -9.74
N VAL A 235 21.84 -12.66 -9.94
CA VAL A 235 21.19 -12.64 -11.27
C VAL A 235 22.01 -11.80 -12.25
N ILE A 236 22.48 -10.63 -11.79
CA ILE A 236 23.51 -9.83 -12.43
C ILE A 236 24.76 -9.85 -11.55
N GLU A 237 25.76 -10.62 -11.96
CA GLU A 237 27.04 -10.73 -11.29
C GLU A 237 28.10 -9.95 -12.05
N ALA A 238 28.77 -9.00 -11.39
CA ALA A 238 29.85 -8.22 -12.01
C ALA A 238 31.13 -8.21 -11.17
N LYS A 239 32.26 -8.58 -11.79
CA LYS A 239 33.56 -8.51 -11.11
C LYS A 239 34.25 -7.14 -11.25
N ASP A 240 33.79 -6.31 -12.19
CA ASP A 240 34.27 -4.94 -12.45
C ASP A 240 33.10 -3.94 -12.46
N ASP A 241 33.38 -2.66 -12.71
CA ASP A 241 32.41 -1.56 -12.68
C ASP A 241 31.17 -1.82 -13.55
N LEU A 242 29.99 -1.60 -12.95
CA LEU A 242 28.70 -1.74 -13.61
C LEU A 242 27.93 -0.42 -13.63
N THR A 243 27.48 0.01 -14.80
CA THR A 243 26.56 1.16 -14.93
C THR A 243 25.25 0.74 -15.57
N ILE A 244 24.12 0.99 -14.92
CA ILE A 244 22.78 0.84 -15.48
C ILE A 244 22.27 2.23 -15.87
N LYS A 245 21.81 2.37 -17.11
CA LYS A 245 21.34 3.64 -17.69
C LYS A 245 20.12 3.41 -18.58
N GLY A 246 19.32 4.44 -18.76
CA GLY A 246 18.20 4.44 -19.71
C GLY A 246 18.65 4.86 -21.11
N GLY A 247 17.78 4.64 -22.09
CA GLY A 247 17.82 5.33 -23.37
C GLY A 247 17.61 6.84 -23.22
N ASP A 248 17.58 7.54 -24.35
CA ASP A 248 17.52 9.00 -24.39
C ASP A 248 16.28 9.59 -23.69
N LYS A 249 15.15 8.89 -23.76
CA LYS A 249 13.89 9.28 -23.10
C LYS A 249 13.76 8.71 -21.69
N GLY A 250 14.53 7.68 -21.34
CA GLY A 250 14.48 6.99 -20.06
C GLY A 250 13.20 6.20 -19.82
N THR A 251 12.48 5.80 -20.88
CA THR A 251 11.18 5.11 -20.78
C THR A 251 11.29 3.58 -20.86
N GLY A 252 12.50 3.05 -21.00
CA GLY A 252 12.75 1.61 -20.95
C GLY A 252 12.72 1.07 -19.51
N THR A 253 12.19 -0.15 -19.34
CA THR A 253 12.07 -0.82 -18.05
C THR A 253 12.97 -2.06 -18.00
N LEU A 254 13.65 -2.25 -16.88
CA LEU A 254 14.38 -3.45 -16.49
C LEU A 254 13.79 -3.99 -15.18
N THR A 255 13.17 -5.17 -15.23
CA THR A 255 12.69 -5.89 -14.06
C THR A 255 13.62 -7.03 -13.72
N ILE A 256 14.05 -7.12 -12.46
CA ILE A 256 14.92 -8.19 -11.96
C ILE A 256 14.18 -8.92 -10.86
N THR A 257 13.91 -10.21 -11.05
CA THR A 257 13.28 -11.07 -10.05
C THR A 257 14.28 -12.11 -9.57
N ALA A 258 14.77 -11.94 -8.34
CA ALA A 258 15.70 -12.84 -7.71
C ALA A 258 14.95 -13.75 -6.71
N ASN A 259 14.56 -14.92 -7.17
CA ASN A 259 13.78 -15.91 -6.44
C ASN A 259 14.60 -16.54 -5.30
N VAL A 260 15.86 -16.90 -5.57
CA VAL A 260 16.74 -17.60 -4.63
C VAL A 260 18.09 -16.92 -4.47
N GLN A 261 18.64 -16.38 -5.55
CA GLN A 261 19.93 -15.69 -5.59
C GLN A 261 19.82 -14.22 -5.14
N PRO A 262 20.96 -13.53 -4.92
CA PRO A 262 20.99 -12.07 -4.90
C PRO A 262 20.62 -11.47 -6.26
N ALA A 263 20.09 -10.25 -6.28
CA ALA A 263 19.68 -9.61 -7.53
C ALA A 263 20.86 -9.01 -8.31
N ILE A 264 21.56 -8.04 -7.72
CA ILE A 264 22.74 -7.41 -8.35
C ILE A 264 23.92 -7.39 -7.36
N GLU A 265 25.01 -8.04 -7.73
CA GLU A 265 26.28 -7.97 -7.01
C GLU A 265 27.42 -7.48 -7.91
N CYS A 266 28.20 -6.53 -7.39
CA CYS A 266 29.38 -6.00 -8.06
C CYS A 266 30.58 -5.92 -7.11
N ASN A 267 31.74 -6.42 -7.55
CA ASN A 267 32.99 -6.33 -6.80
C ASN A 267 33.64 -4.94 -6.79
N ASN A 268 33.11 -3.97 -7.57
CA ASN A 268 33.55 -2.58 -7.61
C ASN A 268 32.35 -1.62 -7.44
N ASP A 269 32.19 -0.66 -8.36
CA ASP A 269 31.18 0.38 -8.33
C ASP A 269 29.93 -0.02 -9.12
N ILE A 270 28.75 0.22 -8.54
CA ILE A 270 27.47 0.18 -9.25
C ILE A 270 26.95 1.61 -9.44
N LYS A 271 26.54 1.97 -10.65
CA LYS A 271 26.01 3.31 -10.96
C LYS A 271 24.66 3.21 -11.68
N PHE A 272 23.61 3.79 -11.12
CA PHE A 272 22.33 4.03 -11.79
C PHE A 272 22.28 5.46 -12.28
N THR A 273 22.02 5.67 -13.57
CA THR A 273 22.07 7.01 -14.19
C THR A 273 20.83 7.37 -15.00
N GLY A 274 19.90 6.44 -15.20
CA GLY A 274 18.67 6.65 -15.96
C GLY A 274 17.89 5.35 -16.17
N GLY A 275 16.74 5.46 -16.83
CA GLY A 275 15.84 4.33 -17.08
C GLY A 275 15.00 3.95 -15.85
N ILE A 276 14.18 2.92 -15.99
CA ILE A 276 13.35 2.38 -14.91
C ILE A 276 13.89 1.01 -14.55
N THR A 277 14.31 0.81 -13.30
CA THR A 277 14.74 -0.49 -12.79
C THR A 277 13.87 -0.90 -11.61
N SER A 278 13.27 -2.08 -11.68
CA SER A 278 12.49 -2.69 -10.60
C SER A 278 13.17 -3.97 -10.15
N ILE A 279 13.35 -4.16 -8.85
CA ILE A 279 14.09 -5.29 -8.28
C ILE A 279 13.27 -5.93 -7.16
N ASP A 280 12.98 -7.22 -7.31
CA ASP A 280 12.32 -8.03 -6.30
C ASP A 280 13.27 -9.14 -5.83
N THR A 281 13.52 -9.24 -4.52
CA THR A 281 14.13 -10.42 -3.91
C THR A 281 13.08 -11.19 -3.14
N LEU A 282 12.95 -12.50 -3.39
CA LEU A 282 11.83 -13.31 -2.88
C LEU A 282 12.26 -14.38 -1.87
N ASN A 283 13.56 -14.60 -1.69
CA ASN A 283 14.07 -15.62 -0.77
C ASN A 283 13.85 -15.21 0.69
N GLU A 284 12.89 -15.84 1.36
CA GLU A 284 12.57 -15.56 2.77
C GLU A 284 13.47 -16.33 3.76
N THR A 285 14.09 -17.43 3.32
CA THR A 285 14.93 -18.28 4.18
C THR A 285 16.35 -17.75 4.32
N GLU A 286 16.89 -17.20 3.24
CA GLU A 286 18.17 -16.50 3.21
C GLU A 286 17.91 -15.14 2.55
N PRO A 287 17.46 -14.13 3.33
CA PRO A 287 17.10 -12.83 2.80
C PRO A 287 18.27 -12.16 2.08
N ASN A 288 18.12 -11.97 0.76
CA ASN A 288 19.16 -11.42 -0.09
C ASN A 288 19.01 -9.92 -0.27
N ASP A 289 20.16 -9.25 -0.37
CA ASP A 289 20.26 -7.84 -0.72
C ASP A 289 19.85 -7.61 -2.18
N ALA A 290 19.18 -6.49 -2.47
CA ALA A 290 18.77 -6.18 -3.84
C ALA A 290 19.91 -5.60 -4.69
N VAL A 291 20.63 -4.60 -4.16
CA VAL A 291 21.79 -4.00 -4.83
C VAL A 291 22.98 -3.98 -3.89
N LYS A 292 24.03 -4.71 -4.23
CA LYS A 292 25.24 -4.81 -3.40
C LYS A 292 26.49 -4.51 -4.20
N GLY A 293 27.03 -3.32 -4.00
CA GLY A 293 28.37 -2.93 -4.46
C GLY A 293 29.42 -3.23 -3.39
N LYS A 294 30.63 -3.62 -3.80
CA LYS A 294 31.74 -3.73 -2.86
C LYS A 294 32.37 -2.39 -2.60
N THR A 295 32.68 -1.62 -3.64
CA THR A 295 33.36 -0.31 -3.51
C THR A 295 32.37 0.82 -3.33
N SER A 296 31.37 0.92 -4.19
CA SER A 296 30.31 1.94 -4.01
C SER A 296 29.03 1.58 -4.74
N VAL A 297 27.93 2.21 -4.32
CA VAL A 297 26.70 2.28 -5.11
C VAL A 297 26.32 3.75 -5.27
N THR A 298 26.05 4.18 -6.50
CA THR A 298 25.63 5.56 -6.79
C THR A 298 24.33 5.57 -7.59
N VAL A 299 23.37 6.39 -7.18
CA VAL A 299 22.16 6.71 -7.96
C VAL A 299 22.20 8.19 -8.35
N LYS A 300 22.26 8.48 -9.65
CA LYS A 300 22.31 9.86 -10.19
C LYS A 300 21.01 10.28 -10.89
N GLY A 301 20.19 9.32 -11.30
CA GLY A 301 19.00 9.56 -12.12
C GLY A 301 18.27 8.26 -12.46
N GLY A 302 17.10 8.39 -13.10
CA GLY A 302 16.20 7.26 -13.36
C GLY A 302 15.24 6.99 -12.21
N LYS A 303 14.50 5.88 -12.32
CA LYS A 303 13.60 5.35 -11.30
C LYS A 303 14.14 4.00 -10.83
N LEU A 304 14.32 3.82 -9.52
CA LEU A 304 14.77 2.58 -8.91
C LEU A 304 13.77 2.14 -7.85
N TYR A 305 13.04 1.07 -8.15
CA TYR A 305 12.05 0.46 -7.28
C TYR A 305 12.62 -0.85 -6.71
N ILE A 306 12.59 -1.03 -5.39
CA ILE A 306 13.16 -2.19 -4.70
C ILE A 306 12.14 -2.74 -3.69
N ASP A 307 11.78 -4.02 -3.82
CA ASP A 307 11.16 -4.83 -2.76
C ASP A 307 12.09 -6.00 -2.41
N SER A 308 12.78 -5.88 -1.27
CA SER A 308 13.87 -6.79 -0.89
C SER A 308 13.58 -7.51 0.44
N LYS A 309 13.91 -8.79 0.56
CA LYS A 309 13.93 -9.46 1.86
C LYS A 309 15.16 -9.08 2.69
N GLY A 310 16.30 -8.83 2.06
CA GLY A 310 17.53 -8.37 2.72
C GLY A 310 17.64 -6.85 2.78
N ASP A 311 18.84 -6.32 2.57
CA ASP A 311 19.06 -4.88 2.43
C ASP A 311 18.54 -4.36 1.08
N GLY A 312 18.16 -3.09 1.02
CA GLY A 312 17.79 -2.43 -0.23
C GLY A 312 19.03 -2.11 -1.07
N ILE A 313 19.81 -1.13 -0.62
CA ILE A 313 21.07 -0.72 -1.27
C ILE A 313 22.22 -0.85 -0.28
N LYS A 314 23.28 -1.52 -0.71
CA LYS A 314 24.41 -1.87 0.14
C LYS A 314 25.77 -1.58 -0.48
N SER A 315 26.66 -0.97 0.30
CA SER A 315 28.09 -0.90 0.02
C SER A 315 28.92 -1.55 1.13
N THR A 316 29.65 -2.62 0.82
CA THR A 316 30.37 -3.42 1.84
C THR A 316 31.78 -2.90 2.19
N LYS A 317 32.33 -1.96 1.40
CA LYS A 317 33.65 -1.35 1.66
C LYS A 317 33.73 0.16 1.43
N GLY A 318 32.73 0.78 0.82
CA GLY A 318 32.75 2.22 0.58
C GLY A 318 31.38 2.88 0.73
N ASN A 319 31.08 3.81 -0.19
CA ASN A 319 29.96 4.73 -0.05
C ASN A 319 28.68 4.22 -0.72
N VAL A 320 27.53 4.72 -0.24
CA VAL A 320 26.31 4.83 -1.03
C VAL A 320 26.03 6.32 -1.29
N ASP A 321 25.93 6.71 -2.56
CA ASP A 321 25.72 8.10 -2.98
C ASP A 321 24.36 8.23 -3.72
N LEU A 322 23.39 8.91 -3.11
CA LEU A 322 22.10 9.22 -3.71
C LEU A 322 22.08 10.70 -4.13
N ALA A 323 22.29 10.95 -5.41
CA ALA A 323 22.49 12.29 -5.97
C ALA A 323 21.33 12.77 -6.89
N GLY A 324 20.38 11.89 -7.21
CA GLY A 324 19.26 12.20 -8.09
C GLY A 324 18.40 10.97 -8.38
N GLY A 325 17.36 11.14 -9.19
CA GLY A 325 16.40 10.09 -9.53
C GLY A 325 15.30 9.91 -8.48
N GLU A 326 14.38 9.00 -8.76
CA GLU A 326 13.34 8.52 -7.85
C GLU A 326 13.77 7.15 -7.33
N VAL A 327 13.81 6.98 -6.01
CA VAL A 327 14.26 5.75 -5.36
C VAL A 327 13.20 5.35 -4.33
N VAL A 328 12.58 4.19 -4.52
CA VAL A 328 11.63 3.64 -3.55
C VAL A 328 12.13 2.27 -3.12
N ILE A 329 12.36 2.12 -1.82
CA ILE A 329 12.91 0.92 -1.20
C ILE A 329 11.93 0.47 -0.14
N LYS A 330 11.51 -0.79 -0.25
CA LYS A 330 10.87 -1.55 0.81
C LYS A 330 11.74 -2.76 1.08
N CYS A 331 12.22 -2.93 2.30
CA CYS A 331 13.16 -4.00 2.60
C CYS A 331 12.93 -4.67 3.96
N GLY A 332 13.47 -5.87 4.14
CA GLY A 332 13.44 -6.63 5.41
C GLY A 332 14.61 -6.36 6.36
N SER A 333 15.60 -5.56 5.95
CA SER A 333 16.75 -5.20 6.79
C SER A 333 17.04 -3.69 6.68
N ASP A 334 18.23 -3.28 6.24
CA ASP A 334 18.63 -1.89 6.08
C ASP A 334 18.12 -1.34 4.74
N ALA A 335 17.38 -0.23 4.75
CA ALA A 335 16.95 0.39 3.49
C ALA A 335 18.16 0.88 2.70
N VAL A 336 19.11 1.51 3.38
CA VAL A 336 20.42 1.86 2.83
C VAL A 336 21.52 1.56 3.83
N GLN A 337 22.51 0.78 3.41
CA GLN A 337 23.68 0.42 4.20
C GLN A 337 24.98 0.80 3.50
N ALA A 338 25.91 1.42 4.23
CA ALA A 338 27.26 1.67 3.72
C ALA A 338 28.36 1.51 4.77
N GLU A 339 29.50 0.95 4.38
CA GLU A 339 30.67 0.85 5.27
C GLU A 339 31.22 2.23 5.64
N THR A 340 31.43 3.14 4.67
CA THR A 340 32.16 4.39 4.92
C THR A 340 31.30 5.64 4.94
N ALA A 341 30.31 5.76 4.05
CA ALA A 341 29.38 6.89 4.08
C ALA A 341 28.09 6.64 3.30
N ILE A 342 26.99 7.25 3.77
CA ILE A 342 25.77 7.46 3.00
C ILE A 342 25.67 8.96 2.71
N ASN A 343 25.67 9.33 1.44
CA ASN A 343 25.56 10.74 1.03
C ASN A 343 24.29 10.95 0.21
N ILE A 344 23.37 11.75 0.74
CA ILE A 344 22.13 12.13 0.06
C ILE A 344 22.27 13.60 -0.33
N SER A 345 22.38 13.86 -1.63
CA SER A 345 22.58 15.21 -2.19
C SER A 345 21.47 15.64 -3.15
N GLY A 346 20.59 14.72 -3.54
CA GLY A 346 19.46 14.97 -4.41
C GLY A 346 18.59 13.73 -4.58
N GLY A 347 17.52 13.86 -5.37
CA GLY A 347 16.56 12.79 -5.67
C GLY A 347 15.30 12.83 -4.80
N ASP A 348 14.34 11.99 -5.16
CA ASP A 348 13.10 11.74 -4.44
C ASP A 348 13.15 10.32 -3.87
N ILE A 349 13.42 10.19 -2.56
CA ILE A 349 13.90 8.95 -1.94
C ILE A 349 12.96 8.51 -0.83
N SER A 350 12.27 7.40 -1.03
CA SER A 350 11.43 6.71 -0.03
C SER A 350 12.13 5.43 0.40
N ALA A 351 12.55 5.35 1.66
CA ALA A 351 13.38 4.26 2.17
C ALA A 351 12.74 3.61 3.40
N PHE A 352 12.11 2.46 3.23
CA PHE A 352 11.31 1.78 4.23
C PHE A 352 11.97 0.45 4.62
N GLY A 353 12.70 0.43 5.74
CA GLY A 353 13.40 -0.76 6.24
C GLY A 353 12.98 -1.16 7.63
N ASP A 354 13.49 -2.29 8.14
CA ASP A 354 13.50 -2.50 9.60
C ASP A 354 14.53 -1.58 10.25
N LYS A 355 15.60 -1.27 9.51
CA LYS A 355 16.53 -0.18 9.82
C LYS A 355 16.54 0.82 8.68
N GLY A 356 16.57 2.11 9.02
CA GLY A 356 16.47 3.19 8.05
C GLY A 356 17.78 3.37 7.27
N LEU A 357 18.67 4.19 7.83
CA LEU A 357 19.96 4.51 7.22
C LEU A 357 21.10 4.05 8.13
N THR A 358 21.88 3.08 7.67
CA THR A 358 22.92 2.43 8.49
C THR A 358 24.30 2.62 7.89
N SER A 359 25.18 3.32 8.59
CA SER A 359 26.57 3.44 8.17
C SER A 359 27.53 3.35 9.34
N ALA A 360 28.60 2.57 9.19
CA ALA A 360 29.69 2.54 10.17
C ALA A 360 30.53 3.83 10.16
N GLY A 361 30.49 4.58 9.05
CA GLY A 361 31.07 5.92 8.93
C GLY A 361 30.00 7.03 9.05
N THR A 362 29.92 7.92 8.07
CA THR A 362 29.07 9.13 8.15
C THR A 362 27.81 9.04 7.31
N ILE A 363 26.68 9.52 7.81
CA ILE A 363 25.49 9.83 7.01
C ILE A 363 25.40 11.35 6.84
N SER A 364 25.27 11.81 5.59
CA SER A 364 25.15 13.22 5.22
C SER A 364 23.93 13.48 4.33
N ILE A 365 23.18 14.56 4.64
CA ILE A 365 22.00 14.97 3.86
C ILE A 365 22.14 16.44 3.47
N THR A 366 22.44 16.69 2.21
CA THR A 366 22.72 18.03 1.65
C THR A 366 21.66 18.53 0.68
N GLY A 367 20.79 17.65 0.19
CA GLY A 367 19.69 17.98 -0.72
C GLY A 367 18.72 16.82 -0.94
N GLY A 368 17.69 17.04 -1.76
CA GLY A 368 16.68 16.04 -2.14
C GLY A 368 15.41 16.06 -1.29
N GLU A 369 14.49 15.14 -1.58
CA GLU A 369 13.26 14.92 -0.83
C GLU A 369 13.29 13.50 -0.25
N LEU A 370 13.40 13.38 1.07
CA LEU A 370 13.63 12.11 1.76
C LEU A 370 12.52 11.83 2.77
N LEU A 371 11.96 10.63 2.69
CA LEU A 371 11.31 9.95 3.81
C LEU A 371 12.04 8.61 3.99
N ALA A 372 12.76 8.46 5.11
CA ALA A 372 13.28 7.17 5.53
C ALA A 372 12.56 6.72 6.80
N THR A 373 11.91 5.57 6.78
CA THR A 373 11.25 5.00 7.97
C THR A 373 11.90 3.69 8.39
N ALA A 374 11.77 3.38 9.68
CA ALA A 374 12.33 2.18 10.28
C ALA A 374 11.48 1.64 11.42
N THR A 375 11.50 0.33 11.61
CA THR A 375 10.87 -0.35 12.75
C THR A 375 11.79 -0.39 13.98
N ASP A 376 13.05 -0.77 13.78
CA ASP A 376 13.97 -1.16 14.85
C ASP A 376 15.02 -0.08 15.15
N CYS A 377 15.57 0.54 14.10
CA CYS A 377 16.61 1.55 14.24
C CYS A 377 16.49 2.65 13.18
N GLN A 378 16.39 3.90 13.64
CA GLN A 378 16.29 5.08 12.76
C GLN A 378 17.55 5.27 11.90
N CYS A 379 18.68 5.53 12.55
CA CYS A 379 20.00 5.65 11.96
C CYS A 379 21.07 5.66 13.07
N GLU A 380 22.31 5.29 12.75
CA GLU A 380 23.40 5.25 13.75
C GLU A 380 24.30 6.48 13.74
N ASN A 381 24.58 7.07 12.57
CA ASN A 381 25.63 8.08 12.40
C ASN A 381 25.23 9.25 11.48
N LEU A 382 24.05 9.85 11.70
CA LEU A 382 23.67 11.10 11.05
C LEU A 382 24.48 12.26 11.63
N THR A 383 25.58 12.60 10.94
CA THR A 383 26.62 13.51 11.46
C THR A 383 26.53 14.93 10.90
N SER A 384 25.92 15.11 9.71
CA SER A 384 25.75 16.43 9.11
C SER A 384 24.52 16.49 8.21
N THR A 385 23.70 17.53 8.34
CA THR A 385 22.65 17.81 7.36
C THR A 385 22.72 19.28 6.96
N GLU A 386 23.14 19.57 5.73
CA GLU A 386 23.12 20.96 5.23
C GLU A 386 21.69 21.40 4.90
N GLN A 387 20.86 20.44 4.47
CA GLN A 387 19.41 20.62 4.37
C GLN A 387 18.76 20.39 5.74
N ASN A 388 17.64 21.06 5.98
CA ASN A 388 16.86 20.85 7.18
C ASN A 388 16.31 19.43 7.21
N THR A 389 16.52 18.75 8.34
CA THR A 389 16.15 17.35 8.53
C THR A 389 15.52 17.18 9.89
N LEU A 390 14.36 16.54 9.92
CA LEU A 390 13.59 16.22 11.10
C LEU A 390 13.66 14.71 11.34
N MET A 391 13.92 14.34 12.59
CA MET A 391 13.99 12.95 13.03
C MET A 391 12.93 12.73 14.09
N PHE A 392 12.06 11.75 13.87
CA PHE A 392 10.96 11.41 14.76
C PHE A 392 11.14 10.01 15.34
N ASP A 393 10.95 9.89 16.64
CA ASP A 393 10.92 8.66 17.41
C ASP A 393 9.54 8.54 18.07
N PHE A 394 8.71 7.68 17.50
CA PHE A 394 7.31 7.53 17.88
C PHE A 394 7.14 6.60 19.08
N VAL A 395 6.21 6.94 19.96
CA VAL A 395 5.90 6.12 21.16
C VAL A 395 5.31 4.76 20.77
N LYS A 396 4.47 4.72 19.73
CA LYS A 396 3.89 3.49 19.16
C LYS A 396 4.43 3.20 17.76
N GLU A 397 4.36 1.93 17.37
CA GLU A 397 4.55 1.50 16.00
C GLU A 397 3.31 1.87 15.16
N TRP A 398 3.55 2.58 14.06
CA TRP A 398 2.54 2.90 13.08
C TRP A 398 2.44 1.78 12.04
N SER A 399 1.21 1.45 11.65
CA SER A 399 0.97 0.50 10.57
C SER A 399 1.35 1.11 9.20
N LYS A 400 1.58 0.28 8.19
CA LYS A 400 1.79 0.77 6.82
C LYS A 400 0.56 1.55 6.32
N ASN A 401 0.70 2.29 5.22
CA ASN A 401 -0.35 3.17 4.69
C ASN A 401 -0.73 4.33 5.63
N ASN A 402 0.19 4.70 6.52
CA ASN A 402 0.10 5.90 7.33
C ASN A 402 1.07 6.96 6.78
N PRO A 403 0.58 8.02 6.12
CA PRO A 403 1.45 9.06 5.60
C PRO A 403 2.11 9.85 6.73
N VAL A 404 3.33 10.33 6.43
CA VAL A 404 4.06 11.29 7.27
C VAL A 404 3.97 12.65 6.58
N THR A 405 3.19 13.55 7.18
CA THR A 405 2.87 14.86 6.59
C THR A 405 3.40 15.99 7.45
N ILE A 406 4.00 16.99 6.83
CA ILE A 406 4.47 18.22 7.47
C ILE A 406 3.75 19.39 6.84
N THR A 407 3.14 20.23 7.69
CA THR A 407 2.44 21.43 7.25
C THR A 407 2.97 22.67 7.98
N ASP A 408 2.70 23.85 7.41
CA ASP A 408 2.87 25.11 8.14
C ASP A 408 1.73 25.32 9.17
N SER A 409 1.77 26.43 9.90
CA SER A 409 0.76 26.76 10.91
C SER A 409 -0.68 26.89 10.36
N SER A 410 -0.84 27.08 9.05
CA SER A 410 -2.13 27.22 8.34
C SER A 410 -2.60 25.92 7.67
N ASN A 411 -1.94 24.79 7.96
CA ASN A 411 -2.17 23.48 7.33
C ASN A 411 -1.85 23.42 5.84
N LYS A 412 -1.03 24.35 5.33
CA LYS A 412 -0.50 24.20 3.99
C LYS A 412 0.56 23.10 4.00
N GLU A 413 0.36 22.11 3.16
CA GLU A 413 1.30 21.00 2.97
C GLU A 413 2.67 21.49 2.48
N LEU A 414 3.72 21.04 3.16
CA LEU A 414 5.12 21.25 2.80
C LEU A 414 5.77 19.94 2.40
N PHE A 415 5.38 18.83 3.03
CA PHE A 415 5.84 17.49 2.70
C PHE A 415 4.70 16.53 3.01
N ASP A 416 4.37 15.65 2.07
CA ASP A 416 3.48 14.53 2.33
C ASP A 416 4.02 13.30 1.62
N ARG A 417 4.09 12.19 2.34
CA ARG A 417 4.46 10.93 1.72
C ARG A 417 3.94 9.73 2.48
N ASN A 418 3.36 8.80 1.74
CA ASN A 418 2.85 7.55 2.28
C ASN A 418 3.97 6.54 2.61
N THR A 419 3.63 5.53 3.42
CA THR A 419 4.54 4.49 3.89
C THR A 419 4.09 3.10 3.43
N SER A 420 5.03 2.26 2.97
CA SER A 420 4.72 0.90 2.50
C SER A 420 5.01 -0.21 3.53
N LYS A 421 5.60 0.17 4.67
CA LYS A 421 5.94 -0.72 5.80
C LYS A 421 5.58 -0.05 7.12
N LYS A 422 5.34 -0.86 8.15
CA LYS A 422 5.20 -0.40 9.54
C LYS A 422 6.46 0.33 9.99
N PHE A 423 6.35 1.27 10.91
CA PHE A 423 7.48 2.07 11.37
C PHE A 423 7.29 2.65 12.76
N ARG A 424 8.40 2.85 13.47
CA ARG A 424 8.52 3.57 14.74
C ARG A 424 9.39 4.82 14.62
N TYR A 425 10.18 4.91 13.57
CA TYR A 425 11.07 6.02 13.31
C TYR A 425 10.84 6.58 11.93
N ALA A 426 11.00 7.90 11.79
CA ALA A 426 11.00 8.57 10.50
C ALA A 426 12.09 9.64 10.44
N ILE A 427 12.75 9.77 9.29
CA ILE A 427 13.64 10.86 8.93
C ILE A 427 13.03 11.56 7.73
N VAL A 428 12.73 12.85 7.90
CA VAL A 428 12.18 13.69 6.83
C VAL A 428 13.16 14.80 6.49
N SER A 429 13.51 14.92 5.22
CA SER A 429 14.32 16.04 4.71
C SER A 429 13.70 16.56 3.43
N SER A 430 13.46 17.86 3.37
CA SER A 430 12.85 18.51 2.21
C SER A 430 13.40 19.91 2.05
N SER A 431 13.54 20.33 0.80
CA SER A 431 13.90 21.71 0.46
C SER A 431 12.82 22.73 0.86
N LYS A 432 11.57 22.26 1.04
CA LYS A 432 10.42 23.08 1.43
C LYS A 432 10.36 23.35 2.94
N ILE A 433 11.12 22.61 3.74
CA ILE A 433 11.22 22.79 5.18
C ILE A 433 12.26 23.89 5.46
N GLY A 434 11.80 25.12 5.65
CA GLY A 434 12.60 26.29 6.06
C GLY A 434 12.89 26.35 7.57
N SER A 435 13.09 27.54 8.15
CA SER A 435 13.41 27.72 9.58
C SER A 435 12.20 27.88 10.51
N ASP A 436 10.98 27.74 10.00
CA ASP A 436 9.74 28.04 10.71
C ASP A 436 9.32 26.92 11.69
N GLU A 437 8.20 27.16 12.38
CA GLU A 437 7.49 26.13 13.15
C GLU A 437 6.48 25.40 12.27
N TYR A 438 6.42 24.09 12.42
CA TYR A 438 5.60 23.17 11.64
C TYR A 438 4.70 22.33 12.53
N LYS A 439 3.65 21.79 11.91
CA LYS A 439 2.89 20.68 12.46
C LYS A 439 3.32 19.39 11.77
N LEU A 440 3.40 18.31 12.55
CA LEU A 440 3.58 16.95 12.06
C LEU A 440 2.24 16.24 12.14
N PHE A 441 1.89 15.53 11.09
CA PHE A 441 0.79 14.57 11.08
C PHE A 441 1.32 13.18 10.71
N THR A 442 0.76 12.16 11.33
CA THR A 442 1.02 10.76 10.96
C THR A 442 -0.33 10.05 10.86
N GLY A 443 -0.61 9.38 9.73
CA GLY A 443 -1.96 8.85 9.49
C GLY A 443 -3.02 9.96 9.38
N GLY A 444 -2.61 11.18 8.99
CA GLY A 444 -3.48 12.35 9.02
C GLY A 444 -3.79 12.89 10.42
N ILE A 445 -3.22 12.32 11.49
CA ILE A 445 -3.46 12.72 12.89
C ILE A 445 -2.30 13.59 13.38
N LYS A 446 -2.60 14.75 13.98
CA LYS A 446 -1.58 15.65 14.50
C LYS A 446 -0.79 15.03 15.65
N MET A 447 0.51 15.27 15.60
CA MET A 447 1.47 14.74 16.56
C MET A 447 1.98 15.83 17.50
N LYS A 448 2.34 15.42 18.72
CA LYS A 448 3.14 16.18 19.69
C LYS A 448 4.41 15.40 20.03
N HIS A 449 5.32 16.03 20.77
CA HIS A 449 6.50 15.41 21.37
C HIS A 449 6.59 15.81 22.84
N SER A 450 7.53 15.22 23.57
CA SER A 450 7.68 15.40 25.02
C SER A 450 7.82 16.85 25.51
N THR A 451 8.16 17.79 24.63
CA THR A 451 8.38 19.20 24.98
C THR A 451 7.43 20.18 24.30
N GLY A 452 6.45 19.71 23.51
CA GLY A 452 5.46 20.58 22.86
C GLY A 452 4.77 19.95 21.64
N SER A 453 3.92 20.74 20.97
CA SER A 453 3.12 20.30 19.81
C SER A 453 3.53 20.95 18.49
N THR A 454 4.60 21.75 18.48
CA THR A 454 5.21 22.30 17.27
C THR A 454 6.61 21.75 17.04
N PHE A 455 6.96 21.61 15.77
CA PHE A 455 8.23 21.07 15.31
C PHE A 455 9.02 22.18 14.62
N LYS A 456 10.33 22.21 14.84
CA LYS A 456 11.24 23.19 14.24
C LYS A 456 12.25 22.45 13.42
N ALA A 457 12.49 22.95 12.21
CA ALA A 457 13.58 22.46 11.41
C ALA A 457 14.93 22.58 12.13
N GLY A 458 15.81 21.62 11.88
CA GLY A 458 17.18 21.65 12.37
C GLY A 458 18.11 20.88 11.45
N LYS A 459 19.38 20.85 11.83
CA LYS A 459 20.47 20.30 11.03
C LYS A 459 21.31 19.20 11.73
N PRO A 460 20.71 18.08 12.17
CA PRO A 460 19.28 17.73 12.19
C PRO A 460 18.57 18.22 13.46
N ALA A 461 17.23 18.21 13.47
CA ALA A 461 16.42 18.31 14.69
C ALA A 461 15.80 16.94 15.01
N SER A 462 15.92 16.51 16.26
CA SER A 462 15.42 15.22 16.72
C SER A 462 14.35 15.38 17.78
N TYR A 463 13.26 14.64 17.62
CA TYR A 463 12.09 14.64 18.49
C TYR A 463 11.85 13.24 19.03
N LYS A 464 11.68 13.16 20.35
CA LYS A 464 11.46 11.92 21.09
C LYS A 464 10.06 11.90 21.68
N GLU A 465 9.56 10.70 21.95
CA GLU A 465 8.22 10.48 22.48
C GLU A 465 7.17 11.19 21.61
N VAL A 466 7.34 11.06 20.28
CA VAL A 466 6.40 11.63 19.33
C VAL A 466 5.12 10.80 19.36
N ASN A 467 3.98 11.43 19.61
CA ASN A 467 2.72 10.72 19.77
C ASN A 467 1.52 11.59 19.34
N ASN A 468 0.36 10.98 19.16
CA ASN A 468 -0.89 11.73 18.97
C ASN A 468 -1.27 12.52 20.24
N ASP A 469 -2.07 13.56 20.04
CA ASP A 469 -2.61 14.38 21.13
C ASP A 469 -4.13 14.19 21.26
N MET A 470 -4.56 13.33 22.19
CA MET A 470 -6.00 13.07 22.43
C MET A 470 -6.78 14.32 22.90
N GLU A 471 -6.10 15.38 23.36
CA GLU A 471 -6.77 16.60 23.83
C GLU A 471 -6.83 17.70 22.76
N ASN A 472 -5.98 17.64 21.73
CA ASN A 472 -5.85 18.64 20.67
C ASN A 472 -5.91 17.97 19.31
N GLU A 473 -7.06 17.34 19.08
CA GLU A 473 -7.38 16.50 17.95
C GLU A 473 -7.56 17.33 16.68
N GLU A 474 -6.47 17.52 15.94
CA GLU A 474 -6.49 18.04 14.58
C GLU A 474 -6.18 16.90 13.61
N GLN A 475 -7.07 16.68 12.64
CA GLN A 475 -6.86 15.67 11.59
C GLN A 475 -7.03 16.24 10.19
N LEU A 476 -6.15 15.85 9.26
CA LEU A 476 -6.19 16.33 7.88
C LEU A 476 -7.43 15.83 7.12
N TYR A 477 -7.83 14.57 7.36
CA TYR A 477 -9.04 14.00 6.75
C TYR A 477 -10.35 14.58 7.31
N SER A 478 -10.33 15.29 8.45
CA SER A 478 -11.55 15.76 9.13
C SER A 478 -12.39 16.74 8.31
N GLU A 479 -11.79 17.40 7.31
CA GLU A 479 -12.54 18.27 6.40
C GLU A 479 -13.65 17.52 5.67
N LEU A 480 -13.51 16.22 5.39
CA LEU A 480 -14.58 15.39 4.79
C LEU A 480 -15.81 15.20 5.70
N PHE A 481 -15.68 15.51 6.99
CA PHE A 481 -16.76 15.45 7.97
C PHE A 481 -17.16 16.84 8.46
N SER A 482 -16.77 17.89 7.73
CA SER A 482 -17.09 19.27 8.04
C SER A 482 -18.57 19.55 7.77
N GLN A 483 -19.35 19.67 8.83
CA GLN A 483 -20.79 20.00 8.76
C GLN A 483 -21.09 21.46 8.32
N LYS A 484 -20.09 22.18 7.78
CA LYS A 484 -20.22 23.53 7.19
C LYS A 484 -20.74 23.49 5.75
N LYS A 485 -20.65 22.35 5.09
CA LYS A 485 -21.14 22.10 3.73
C LYS A 485 -21.69 20.67 3.64
N ILE A 486 -22.41 20.37 2.57
CA ILE A 486 -22.75 18.99 2.21
C ILE A 486 -21.65 18.48 1.29
N HIS A 487 -21.05 17.36 1.67
CA HIS A 487 -19.96 16.75 0.92
C HIS A 487 -20.46 16.06 -0.35
N LYS A 488 -19.54 15.83 -1.28
CA LYS A 488 -19.81 15.08 -2.51
C LYS A 488 -18.85 13.90 -2.64
N ILE A 489 -19.41 12.70 -2.77
CA ILE A 489 -18.66 11.48 -3.09
C ILE A 489 -19.22 10.91 -4.39
N ASP A 490 -18.41 10.83 -5.45
CA ASP A 490 -18.82 10.30 -6.76
C ASP A 490 -18.11 8.97 -7.03
N VAL A 491 -18.88 7.89 -7.01
CA VAL A 491 -18.40 6.53 -7.29
C VAL A 491 -18.39 6.32 -8.80
N LYS A 492 -17.25 5.89 -9.34
CA LYS A 492 -17.08 5.50 -10.74
C LYS A 492 -17.02 3.99 -10.86
N MET A 493 -18.01 3.42 -11.53
CA MET A 493 -18.13 1.97 -11.70
C MET A 493 -18.92 1.66 -12.97
N ASP A 494 -18.55 0.58 -13.66
CA ASP A 494 -19.37 0.05 -14.76
C ASP A 494 -20.79 -0.26 -14.27
N GLU A 495 -21.80 0.16 -15.04
CA GLU A 495 -23.22 0.05 -14.64
C GLU A 495 -23.64 -1.41 -14.38
N ALA A 496 -23.18 -2.35 -15.22
CA ALA A 496 -23.54 -3.76 -15.05
C ALA A 496 -22.93 -4.34 -13.76
N LYS A 497 -21.71 -3.92 -13.40
CA LYS A 497 -21.10 -4.31 -12.12
C LYS A 497 -21.80 -3.68 -10.93
N TRP A 498 -22.28 -2.45 -11.05
CA TRP A 498 -23.08 -1.81 -10.01
C TRP A 498 -24.39 -2.57 -9.78
N GLU A 499 -25.10 -2.94 -10.85
CA GLU A 499 -26.31 -3.77 -10.76
C GLU A 499 -26.04 -5.14 -10.13
N GLU A 500 -24.91 -5.77 -10.49
CA GLU A 500 -24.48 -7.04 -9.88
C GLU A 500 -24.17 -6.91 -8.39
N LEU A 501 -23.51 -5.83 -7.98
CA LEU A 501 -23.25 -5.51 -6.57
C LEU A 501 -24.57 -5.41 -5.80
N LEU A 502 -25.56 -4.67 -6.32
CA LEU A 502 -26.86 -4.52 -5.67
C LEU A 502 -27.65 -5.83 -5.62
N LYS A 503 -27.60 -6.64 -6.69
CA LYS A 503 -28.26 -7.96 -6.71
C LYS A 503 -27.68 -8.92 -5.67
N ASN A 504 -26.39 -8.79 -5.36
CA ASN A 504 -25.69 -9.59 -4.36
C ASN A 504 -25.48 -8.83 -3.04
N ALA A 505 -26.32 -7.83 -2.75
CA ALA A 505 -26.14 -6.95 -1.59
C ALA A 505 -26.01 -7.70 -0.25
N SER A 506 -26.74 -8.81 -0.06
CA SER A 506 -26.70 -9.64 1.16
C SER A 506 -25.35 -10.29 1.43
N LYS A 507 -24.53 -10.52 0.40
CA LYS A 507 -23.20 -11.12 0.54
C LYS A 507 -22.13 -10.15 1.05
N GLU A 508 -22.41 -8.85 1.01
CA GLU A 508 -21.49 -7.78 1.35
C GLU A 508 -20.08 -7.91 0.72
N GLU A 509 -20.02 -8.34 -0.54
CA GLU A 509 -18.76 -8.55 -1.26
C GLU A 509 -18.12 -7.22 -1.65
N TRP A 510 -16.80 -7.14 -1.49
CA TRP A 510 -16.02 -5.99 -1.96
C TRP A 510 -15.91 -6.01 -3.47
N ASN A 511 -16.13 -4.85 -4.07
CA ASN A 511 -16.02 -4.62 -5.50
C ASN A 511 -15.08 -3.44 -5.79
N PRO A 512 -14.22 -3.52 -6.83
CA PRO A 512 -13.33 -2.43 -7.19
C PRO A 512 -14.10 -1.29 -7.87
N CYS A 513 -13.83 -0.06 -7.45
CA CYS A 513 -14.30 1.17 -8.09
C CYS A 513 -13.26 2.29 -7.95
N ASP A 514 -13.48 3.39 -8.67
CA ASP A 514 -12.79 4.65 -8.37
C ASP A 514 -13.77 5.57 -7.63
N VAL A 515 -13.26 6.50 -6.82
CA VAL A 515 -14.08 7.46 -6.07
C VAL A 515 -13.51 8.86 -6.20
N ILE A 516 -14.38 9.86 -6.33
CA ILE A 516 -14.01 11.27 -6.29
C ILE A 516 -14.62 11.88 -5.03
N ILE A 517 -13.79 12.30 -4.10
CA ILE A 517 -14.20 12.89 -2.82
C ILE A 517 -13.93 14.40 -2.90
N ASP A 518 -14.98 15.22 -2.89
CA ASP A 518 -14.89 16.69 -3.00
C ASP A 518 -14.00 17.20 -4.17
N GLY A 519 -13.84 16.41 -5.22
CA GLY A 519 -13.03 16.72 -6.41
C GLY A 519 -11.68 16.01 -6.49
N GLU A 520 -11.27 15.31 -5.43
CA GLU A 520 -10.04 14.51 -5.39
C GLU A 520 -10.32 13.05 -5.80
N GLU A 521 -9.68 12.57 -6.86
CA GLU A 521 -9.91 11.23 -7.45
C GLU A 521 -8.95 10.19 -6.86
N TYR A 522 -9.51 9.05 -6.43
CA TYR A 522 -8.81 7.88 -5.94
C TYR A 522 -9.24 6.64 -6.72
N LYS A 523 -8.27 5.84 -7.16
CA LYS A 523 -8.53 4.71 -8.04
C LYS A 523 -8.43 3.39 -7.29
N ASN A 524 -9.11 2.37 -7.82
CA ASN A 524 -9.00 0.99 -7.35
C ASN A 524 -9.26 0.85 -5.84
N VAL A 525 -10.23 1.62 -5.34
CA VAL A 525 -10.74 1.49 -3.97
C VAL A 525 -11.78 0.36 -3.92
N GLY A 526 -12.19 -0.04 -2.72
CA GLY A 526 -13.27 -1.02 -2.53
C GLY A 526 -14.57 -0.37 -2.14
N ILE A 527 -15.68 -0.80 -2.74
CA ILE A 527 -17.04 -0.52 -2.28
C ILE A 527 -17.80 -1.82 -2.01
N ARG A 528 -18.66 -1.80 -0.99
CA ARG A 528 -19.63 -2.87 -0.72
C ARG A 528 -20.85 -2.34 0.00
N THR A 529 -21.96 -3.07 -0.06
CA THR A 529 -23.09 -2.89 0.85
C THR A 529 -22.71 -3.22 2.29
N LYS A 530 -23.45 -2.65 3.25
CA LYS A 530 -23.30 -2.97 4.68
C LYS A 530 -24.63 -3.00 5.42
N GLY A 531 -24.63 -3.74 6.53
CA GLY A 531 -25.60 -3.61 7.60
C GLY A 531 -26.38 -4.90 7.82
N ASN A 532 -27.20 -4.92 8.86
CA ASN A 532 -28.07 -6.06 9.14
C ASN A 532 -29.52 -5.71 8.75
N SER A 533 -30.30 -5.15 9.68
CA SER A 533 -31.67 -4.66 9.39
C SER A 533 -31.70 -3.63 8.26
N SER A 534 -30.76 -2.68 8.25
CA SER A 534 -30.66 -1.65 7.21
C SER A 534 -30.38 -2.18 5.79
N LEU A 535 -29.84 -3.40 5.70
CA LEU A 535 -29.56 -4.12 4.46
C LEU A 535 -30.79 -4.91 4.00
N MET A 536 -31.39 -5.69 4.91
CA MET A 536 -32.58 -6.51 4.64
C MET A 536 -33.82 -5.68 4.30
N MET A 537 -33.93 -4.48 4.87
CA MET A 537 -35.08 -3.59 4.72
C MET A 537 -34.80 -2.40 3.79
N ALA A 538 -33.73 -2.44 3.00
CA ALA A 538 -33.40 -1.35 2.08
C ALA A 538 -34.54 -1.11 1.08
N GLN A 539 -34.94 0.15 0.92
CA GLN A 539 -36.03 0.56 0.02
C GLN A 539 -35.47 1.36 -1.17
N ASN A 540 -36.16 1.32 -2.32
CA ASN A 540 -35.83 2.13 -3.50
C ASN A 540 -34.39 1.98 -4.04
N GLY A 541 -33.72 0.86 -3.71
CA GLY A 541 -32.30 0.63 -4.02
C GLY A 541 -31.33 1.44 -3.16
N LYS A 542 -31.79 2.08 -2.08
CA LYS A 542 -30.97 2.89 -1.16
C LYS A 542 -30.34 2.03 -0.07
N TYR A 543 -29.24 1.35 -0.41
CA TYR A 543 -28.43 0.59 0.53
C TYR A 543 -27.44 1.49 1.27
N SER A 544 -27.01 1.07 2.46
CA SER A 544 -25.82 1.62 3.10
C SER A 544 -24.56 1.04 2.45
N PHE A 545 -23.51 1.85 2.33
CA PHE A 545 -22.25 1.44 1.71
C PHE A 545 -21.05 1.65 2.64
N ARG A 546 -20.01 0.82 2.46
CA ARG A 546 -18.65 1.09 2.94
C ARG A 546 -17.75 1.37 1.75
N ILE A 547 -16.89 2.36 1.89
CA ILE A 547 -15.78 2.60 0.98
C ILE A 547 -14.49 2.37 1.75
N LYS A 548 -13.68 1.43 1.28
CA LYS A 548 -12.37 1.10 1.84
C LYS A 548 -11.30 1.49 0.83
N MET A 549 -10.57 2.56 1.15
CA MET A 549 -9.57 3.19 0.29
C MET A 549 -8.47 2.20 -0.08
N ASP A 550 -8.05 1.36 0.88
CA ASP A 550 -6.88 0.50 0.76
C ASP A 550 -7.21 -0.97 0.39
N LYS A 551 -8.42 -1.21 -0.16
CA LYS A 551 -8.92 -2.58 -0.37
C LYS A 551 -8.09 -3.34 -1.41
N TYR A 552 -7.86 -2.75 -2.58
CA TYR A 552 -7.15 -3.39 -3.70
C TYR A 552 -5.79 -2.77 -3.97
N ASP A 553 -5.62 -1.47 -3.71
CA ASP A 553 -4.32 -0.83 -3.59
C ASP A 553 -4.01 -0.60 -2.11
N LYS A 554 -2.97 -1.25 -1.57
CA LYS A 554 -2.65 -1.22 -0.13
C LYS A 554 -2.06 0.10 0.34
N GLU A 555 -1.79 1.04 -0.56
CA GLU A 555 -1.15 2.33 -0.27
C GLU A 555 -2.07 3.52 -0.60
N THR A 556 -3.36 3.27 -0.84
CA THR A 556 -4.35 4.34 -1.06
C THR A 556 -5.04 4.73 0.25
N ASN A 557 -5.16 6.04 0.51
CA ASN A 557 -5.89 6.63 1.63
C ASN A 557 -6.37 8.06 1.27
N TYR A 558 -7.36 8.58 1.99
CA TYR A 558 -7.81 9.98 1.89
C TYR A 558 -7.23 10.78 3.07
N HIS A 559 -6.09 11.45 2.87
CA HIS A 559 -5.42 12.25 3.91
C HIS A 559 -5.23 11.50 5.25
N GLY A 560 -4.95 10.19 5.19
CA GLY A 560 -4.85 9.27 6.34
C GLY A 560 -6.09 8.42 6.64
N LEU A 561 -7.26 8.77 6.11
CA LEU A 561 -8.49 7.98 6.25
C LEU A 561 -8.48 6.77 5.33
N THR A 562 -8.69 5.59 5.90
CA THR A 562 -8.68 4.31 5.15
C THR A 562 -10.07 3.75 4.88
N GLU A 563 -11.09 4.16 5.66
CA GLU A 563 -12.42 3.61 5.52
C GLU A 563 -13.53 4.54 6.02
N LEU A 564 -14.63 4.60 5.27
CA LEU A 564 -15.82 5.40 5.59
C LEU A 564 -17.12 4.65 5.28
N CYS A 565 -18.21 5.12 5.89
CA CYS A 565 -19.57 4.60 5.72
C CYS A 565 -20.49 5.69 5.16
N MET A 566 -21.36 5.28 4.23
CA MET A 566 -22.52 6.06 3.81
C MET A 566 -23.77 5.31 4.28
N ASN A 567 -24.40 5.77 5.36
CA ASN A 567 -25.56 5.16 5.99
C ASN A 567 -26.85 5.69 5.36
N ASN A 568 -27.74 4.77 4.97
CA ASN A 568 -28.96 5.07 4.22
C ASN A 568 -30.04 5.81 5.01
N MET A 569 -29.86 6.02 6.32
CA MET A 569 -30.83 6.68 7.21
C MET A 569 -32.21 6.00 7.15
N LEU A 570 -32.20 4.66 7.14
CA LEU A 570 -33.42 3.86 7.08
C LEU A 570 -34.40 4.28 8.20
N MET A 571 -35.65 4.55 7.82
CA MET A 571 -36.76 4.97 8.70
C MET A 571 -36.52 6.28 9.48
N ASP A 572 -35.51 7.08 9.11
CA ASP A 572 -35.30 8.40 9.69
C ASP A 572 -35.74 9.50 8.71
N ALA A 573 -37.03 9.84 8.74
CA ALA A 573 -37.57 10.95 7.94
C ALA A 573 -36.96 12.31 8.29
N SER A 574 -36.31 12.44 9.45
CA SER A 574 -35.61 13.68 9.82
C SER A 574 -34.22 13.80 9.20
N CYS A 575 -33.57 12.68 8.83
CA CYS A 575 -32.13 12.61 8.51
C CYS A 575 -31.19 13.14 9.62
N LEU A 576 -31.66 13.35 10.85
CA LEU A 576 -30.92 14.04 11.91
C LEU A 576 -30.58 13.15 13.13
N ARG A 577 -31.10 11.92 13.21
CA ARG A 577 -31.01 11.13 14.44
C ARG A 577 -29.58 10.79 14.83
N ASP A 578 -28.82 10.17 13.93
CA ASP A 578 -27.42 9.86 14.16
C ASP A 578 -26.58 11.11 14.43
N ILE A 579 -26.70 12.12 13.57
CA ILE A 579 -25.80 13.28 13.58
C ILE A 579 -25.95 14.09 14.87
N ILE A 580 -27.16 14.14 15.45
CA ILE A 580 -27.39 14.81 16.74
C ILE A 580 -26.66 14.06 17.86
N CYS A 581 -26.74 12.73 17.89
CA CYS A 581 -26.04 11.94 18.91
C CYS A 581 -24.51 12.02 18.76
N TYR A 582 -24.00 11.97 17.52
CA TYR A 582 -22.57 12.18 17.26
C TYR A 582 -22.11 13.57 17.69
N ASN A 583 -22.89 14.61 17.39
CA ASN A 583 -22.59 15.97 17.85
C ASN A 583 -22.56 16.06 19.37
N ALA A 584 -23.52 15.45 20.07
CA ALA A 584 -23.51 15.42 21.52
C ALA A 584 -22.27 14.72 22.09
N MET A 585 -21.82 13.62 21.48
CA MET A 585 -20.55 12.98 21.84
C MET A 585 -19.36 13.94 21.67
N TYR A 586 -19.29 14.71 20.58
CA TYR A 586 -18.19 15.66 20.37
C TYR A 586 -18.19 16.79 21.40
N GLU A 587 -19.35 17.35 21.72
CA GLU A 587 -19.48 18.49 22.64
C GLU A 587 -19.03 18.14 24.06
N VAL A 588 -19.32 16.92 24.53
CA VAL A 588 -18.84 16.47 25.84
C VAL A 588 -17.42 15.89 25.80
N GLY A 589 -16.72 15.97 24.65
CA GLY A 589 -15.40 15.35 24.47
C GLY A 589 -15.43 13.83 24.68
N GLY A 590 -16.47 13.17 24.18
CA GLY A 590 -16.60 11.72 24.09
C GLY A 590 -15.91 11.15 22.85
N VAL A 591 -15.66 9.84 22.86
CA VAL A 591 -14.99 9.16 21.75
C VAL A 591 -16.04 8.66 20.75
N ALA A 592 -16.00 9.15 19.51
CA ALA A 592 -16.88 8.70 18.44
C ALA A 592 -16.25 8.94 17.05
N PRO A 593 -16.64 8.19 16.01
CA PRO A 593 -16.37 8.52 14.61
C PRO A 593 -16.74 9.95 14.26
N HIS A 594 -16.00 10.61 13.37
CA HIS A 594 -16.46 11.85 12.73
C HIS A 594 -17.65 11.57 11.79
N ALA A 595 -18.61 12.49 11.73
CA ALA A 595 -19.84 12.33 10.95
C ALA A 595 -20.31 13.65 10.32
N ALA A 596 -20.92 13.53 9.14
CA ALA A 596 -21.53 14.61 8.37
C ALA A 596 -22.61 14.06 7.43
N HIS A 597 -23.14 14.89 6.54
CA HIS A 597 -23.97 14.44 5.43
C HIS A 597 -23.24 14.58 4.09
N THR A 598 -23.59 13.71 3.14
CA THR A 598 -23.02 13.72 1.80
C THR A 598 -24.08 13.41 0.75
N ASP A 599 -23.92 14.04 -0.42
CA ASP A 599 -24.53 13.55 -1.65
C ASP A 599 -23.60 12.49 -2.25
N MET A 600 -24.13 11.29 -2.48
CA MET A 600 -23.44 10.26 -3.25
C MET A 600 -23.86 10.36 -4.71
N TYR A 601 -22.89 10.36 -5.61
CA TYR A 601 -23.09 10.27 -7.05
C TYR A 601 -22.61 8.92 -7.56
N LEU A 602 -23.24 8.40 -8.61
CA LEU A 602 -22.78 7.25 -9.38
C LEU A 602 -22.55 7.71 -10.81
N ASN A 603 -21.32 7.59 -11.30
CA ASN A 603 -20.92 8.01 -12.65
C ASN A 603 -21.30 9.47 -12.99
N GLY A 604 -21.34 10.35 -11.99
CA GLY A 604 -21.65 11.77 -12.15
C GLY A 604 -23.14 12.14 -12.02
N GLU A 605 -24.03 11.17 -11.83
CA GLU A 605 -25.45 11.40 -11.53
C GLU A 605 -25.72 11.24 -10.04
N LEU A 606 -26.57 12.09 -9.46
CA LEU A 606 -26.92 11.99 -8.04
C LEU A 606 -27.59 10.64 -7.78
N TYR A 607 -26.96 9.81 -6.95
CA TYR A 607 -27.47 8.49 -6.58
C TYR A 607 -28.46 8.59 -5.42
N SER A 608 -28.04 9.21 -4.30
CA SER A 608 -28.90 9.47 -3.13
C SER A 608 -28.16 10.35 -2.10
N PHE A 609 -28.89 10.81 -1.08
CA PHE A 609 -28.39 11.58 0.06
C PHE A 609 -28.15 10.68 1.28
N TYR A 610 -26.99 10.80 1.92
CA TYR A 610 -26.50 9.87 2.96
C TYR A 610 -25.99 10.58 4.21
N LEU A 611 -26.06 9.90 5.34
CA LEU A 611 -25.20 10.19 6.50
C LEU A 611 -23.83 9.58 6.23
N LEU A 612 -22.79 10.42 6.24
CA LEU A 612 -21.39 10.04 6.13
C LEU A 612 -20.78 9.88 7.52
N ALA A 613 -20.08 8.79 7.78
CA ALA A 613 -19.36 8.57 9.03
C ALA A 613 -18.03 7.88 8.79
N GLU A 614 -17.03 8.14 9.63
CA GLU A 614 -15.84 7.28 9.70
C GLU A 614 -16.28 5.86 10.08
N GLN A 615 -15.66 4.84 9.48
CA GLN A 615 -15.86 3.48 9.95
C GLN A 615 -14.96 3.24 11.17
N PRO A 616 -15.49 2.91 12.36
CA PRO A 616 -14.68 2.44 13.47
C PRO A 616 -13.82 1.26 13.03
N GLY A 617 -12.52 1.43 13.13
CA GLY A 617 -11.50 0.58 12.54
C GLY A 617 -10.13 1.22 12.74
N THR A 618 -9.21 1.02 11.79
CA THR A 618 -7.82 1.46 11.90
C THR A 618 -7.69 2.97 12.17
N THR A 619 -8.26 3.84 11.32
CA THR A 619 -8.06 5.30 11.45
C THR A 619 -8.63 5.85 12.76
N VAL A 620 -9.83 5.41 13.17
CA VAL A 620 -10.42 5.81 14.46
C VAL A 620 -9.55 5.32 15.62
N ALA A 621 -9.11 4.06 15.60
CA ALA A 621 -8.26 3.52 16.65
C ALA A 621 -6.91 4.25 16.73
N GLU A 622 -6.27 4.54 15.58
CA GLU A 622 -4.99 5.25 15.53
C GLU A 622 -5.07 6.67 16.08
N ARG A 623 -6.23 7.34 15.99
CA ARG A 623 -6.48 8.66 16.59
C ARG A 623 -6.37 8.65 18.11
N TYR A 624 -6.72 7.53 18.76
CA TYR A 624 -6.71 7.38 20.22
C TYR A 624 -5.58 6.48 20.74
N ALA A 625 -4.95 5.69 19.89
CA ALA A 625 -3.88 4.78 20.30
C ALA A 625 -2.61 5.56 20.65
N VAL A 626 -2.24 5.56 21.93
CA VAL A 626 -1.03 6.23 22.44
C VAL A 626 0.15 5.28 22.72
N ASP A 627 -0.05 3.97 22.59
CA ASP A 627 0.96 2.93 22.83
C ASP A 627 0.73 1.68 21.96
N ASP A 628 1.65 0.71 22.03
CA ASP A 628 1.58 -0.53 21.26
C ASP A 628 0.57 -1.56 21.81
N ASP A 629 0.11 -1.39 23.06
CA ASP A 629 -0.90 -2.26 23.68
C ASP A 629 -2.32 -1.77 23.38
N SER A 630 -2.46 -0.75 22.54
CA SER A 630 -3.74 -0.16 22.21
C SER A 630 -4.57 -1.08 21.31
N VAL A 631 -5.84 -1.30 21.68
CA VAL A 631 -6.75 -2.24 21.00
C VAL A 631 -8.14 -1.62 20.85
N LEU A 632 -8.73 -1.74 19.66
CA LEU A 632 -10.13 -1.37 19.42
C LEU A 632 -10.97 -2.64 19.37
N TYR A 633 -11.95 -2.74 20.26
CA TYR A 633 -12.91 -3.83 20.33
C TYR A 633 -14.27 -3.38 19.80
N LYS A 634 -14.90 -4.20 18.96
CA LYS A 634 -16.30 -4.04 18.57
C LYS A 634 -17.15 -4.98 19.43
N ALA A 635 -18.23 -4.47 20.03
CA ALA A 635 -19.26 -5.34 20.60
C ALA A 635 -19.98 -6.11 19.49
N THR A 636 -20.00 -7.44 19.56
CA THR A 636 -20.65 -8.29 18.57
C THR A 636 -21.61 -9.28 19.20
N GLU A 637 -22.49 -9.82 18.36
CA GLU A 637 -23.43 -10.85 18.72
C GLU A 637 -22.88 -12.19 18.26
N ARG A 638 -22.94 -13.20 19.13
CA ARG A 638 -22.59 -14.58 18.75
C ARG A 638 -23.63 -15.53 19.32
N ALA A 639 -23.91 -16.63 18.63
CA ALA A 639 -24.83 -17.64 19.14
C ALA A 639 -24.37 -18.11 20.53
N GLY A 640 -25.30 -18.12 21.50
CA GLY A 640 -25.09 -18.76 22.80
C GLY A 640 -25.23 -20.27 22.68
N ASN A 641 -24.76 -21.02 23.68
CA ASN A 641 -24.84 -22.49 23.70
C ASN A 641 -26.25 -23.01 24.06
N GLY A 642 -27.30 -22.44 23.45
CA GLY A 642 -28.71 -22.80 23.61
C GLY A 642 -29.48 -22.38 22.36
N GLY A 643 -29.91 -23.36 21.57
CA GLY A 643 -30.48 -23.15 20.24
C GLY A 643 -31.78 -22.34 20.20
N GLY A 644 -31.94 -21.58 19.11
CA GLY A 644 -33.11 -20.78 18.73
C GLY A 644 -32.86 -19.28 18.88
N TRP A 645 -32.92 -18.52 17.76
CA TRP A 645 -32.84 -17.05 17.63
C TRP A 645 -32.24 -16.36 18.87
N GLY A 646 -30.91 -16.35 18.99
CA GLY A 646 -30.15 -16.10 20.22
C GLY A 646 -30.29 -14.74 20.89
N PHE A 647 -31.46 -14.42 21.43
CA PHE A 647 -31.81 -13.12 22.02
C PHE A 647 -31.93 -13.16 23.56
N GLY A 648 -31.08 -13.93 24.25
CA GLY A 648 -31.12 -13.96 25.72
C GLY A 648 -29.80 -14.39 26.38
N GLY A 649 -29.44 -13.71 27.47
CA GLY A 649 -28.27 -14.02 28.31
C GLY A 649 -26.93 -13.53 27.78
N ASP A 650 -25.88 -14.31 28.00
CA ASP A 650 -24.47 -14.00 27.70
C ASP A 650 -24.11 -14.05 26.20
N SER A 651 -25.11 -14.00 25.31
CA SER A 651 -24.95 -13.93 23.85
C SER A 651 -24.48 -12.54 23.36
N TYR A 652 -24.56 -11.54 24.24
CA TYR A 652 -24.21 -10.15 23.98
C TYR A 652 -23.01 -9.68 24.80
N CYS A 653 -22.52 -8.48 24.48
CA CYS A 653 -21.43 -7.83 25.20
C CYS A 653 -21.92 -7.18 26.51
N SER A 654 -22.51 -7.97 27.40
CA SER A 654 -23.20 -7.48 28.60
C SER A 654 -22.27 -7.12 29.77
N PHE A 655 -21.10 -7.76 29.87
CA PHE A 655 -20.20 -7.79 31.04
C PHE A 655 -20.77 -8.49 32.29
N THR A 656 -21.80 -9.32 32.15
CA THR A 656 -22.25 -10.27 33.20
C THR A 656 -21.11 -11.23 33.59
N GLU A 657 -21.16 -11.84 34.78
CA GLU A 657 -20.12 -12.79 35.23
C GLU A 657 -19.90 -13.98 34.29
N ASN A 658 -20.94 -14.38 33.55
CA ASN A 658 -20.93 -15.53 32.66
C ASN A 658 -20.66 -15.17 31.19
N MET A 659 -20.55 -13.87 30.85
CA MET A 659 -20.20 -13.43 29.50
C MET A 659 -18.84 -13.99 29.09
N THR A 660 -18.77 -14.62 27.91
CA THR A 660 -17.49 -15.02 27.32
C THR A 660 -16.81 -13.82 26.67
N PRO A 661 -15.48 -13.59 26.84
CA PRO A 661 -14.82 -12.40 26.27
C PRO A 661 -14.83 -12.33 24.74
N ASP A 662 -15.00 -13.47 24.06
CA ASP A 662 -15.06 -13.58 22.61
C ASP A 662 -16.35 -13.00 22.00
N ARG A 663 -17.25 -12.41 22.80
CA ARG A 663 -18.34 -11.57 22.28
C ARG A 663 -17.82 -10.27 21.63
N PHE A 664 -16.56 -9.91 21.87
CA PHE A 664 -15.91 -8.80 21.19
C PHE A 664 -15.09 -9.27 20.00
N ASP A 665 -15.10 -8.47 18.93
CA ASP A 665 -14.15 -8.59 17.83
C ASP A 665 -13.02 -7.56 18.00
N VAL A 666 -11.77 -7.99 17.85
CA VAL A 666 -10.63 -7.06 17.72
C VAL A 666 -10.62 -6.45 16.32
N LYS A 667 -10.72 -5.12 16.23
CA LYS A 667 -10.73 -4.34 14.98
C LYS A 667 -9.44 -3.58 14.72
N PHE A 668 -8.62 -3.36 15.75
CA PHE A 668 -7.29 -2.78 15.68
C PHE A 668 -6.47 -3.31 16.86
N GLY A 669 -5.15 -3.40 16.72
CA GLY A 669 -4.27 -3.91 17.77
C GLY A 669 -4.31 -5.43 17.86
N LYS A 670 -3.82 -5.97 18.98
CA LYS A 670 -3.75 -7.40 19.22
C LYS A 670 -4.01 -7.75 20.68
N ASP A 671 -5.00 -8.60 20.93
CA ASP A 671 -5.27 -9.22 22.24
C ASP A 671 -5.92 -10.60 22.05
N ASP A 672 -5.09 -11.62 21.82
CA ASP A 672 -5.55 -12.98 21.54
C ASP A 672 -6.29 -13.64 22.73
N GLU A 673 -6.15 -13.09 23.93
CA GLU A 673 -6.73 -13.62 25.18
C GLU A 673 -7.83 -12.73 25.76
N TYR A 674 -8.18 -11.61 25.10
CA TYR A 674 -9.15 -10.64 25.57
C TYR A 674 -8.88 -10.15 27.01
N LYS A 675 -7.61 -9.98 27.38
CA LYS A 675 -7.18 -9.65 28.74
C LYS A 675 -7.86 -8.37 29.23
N HIS A 676 -7.92 -7.33 28.38
CA HIS A 676 -8.52 -6.05 28.76
C HIS A 676 -10.03 -6.19 29.04
N ILE A 677 -10.75 -6.95 28.21
CA ILE A 677 -12.19 -7.24 28.41
C ILE A 677 -12.43 -8.04 29.69
N VAL A 678 -11.61 -9.06 29.95
CA VAL A 678 -11.67 -9.89 31.17
C VAL A 678 -11.43 -9.04 32.42
N ASP A 679 -10.50 -8.10 32.37
CA ASP A 679 -10.18 -7.24 33.51
C ASP A 679 -11.33 -6.26 33.80
N ILE A 680 -11.95 -5.68 32.76
CA ILE A 680 -13.17 -4.85 32.90
C ILE A 680 -14.29 -5.68 33.53
N GLN A 681 -14.56 -6.88 32.99
CA GLN A 681 -15.60 -7.78 33.47
C GLN A 681 -15.41 -8.13 34.95
N LYS A 682 -14.20 -8.50 35.36
CA LYS A 682 -13.89 -8.81 36.76
C LYS A 682 -14.08 -7.59 37.66
N ALA A 683 -13.57 -6.44 37.23
CA ALA A 683 -13.61 -5.22 38.01
C ALA A 683 -15.06 -4.76 38.23
N ILE A 684 -15.87 -4.69 37.17
CA ILE A 684 -17.25 -4.22 37.29
C ILE A 684 -18.15 -5.16 38.09
N ASN A 685 -17.92 -6.47 38.02
CA ASN A 685 -18.70 -7.43 38.81
C ASN A 685 -18.35 -7.38 40.31
N LYS A 686 -17.11 -6.98 40.66
CA LYS A 686 -16.69 -6.76 42.06
C LYS A 686 -17.15 -5.42 42.63
N LEU A 687 -17.41 -4.43 41.79
CA LEU A 687 -17.69 -3.05 42.19
C LEU A 687 -18.89 -2.97 43.14
N THR A 688 -18.73 -2.18 44.22
CA THR A 688 -19.82 -1.78 45.12
C THR A 688 -19.76 -0.27 45.36
N PRO A 689 -20.87 0.40 45.76
CA PRO A 689 -20.86 1.84 46.05
C PRO A 689 -19.83 2.29 47.10
N THR A 690 -19.31 1.38 47.92
CA THR A 690 -18.31 1.66 48.97
C THR A 690 -16.89 1.18 48.64
N ASP A 691 -16.72 0.33 47.63
CA ASP A 691 -15.44 -0.20 47.16
C ASP A 691 -15.47 -0.25 45.63
N TYR A 692 -15.02 0.83 45.01
CA TYR A 692 -15.15 1.05 43.56
C TYR A 692 -13.89 1.63 42.91
N LYS A 693 -13.03 2.36 43.63
CA LYS A 693 -11.92 3.13 43.03
C LYS A 693 -10.94 2.30 42.17
N PHE A 694 -10.83 0.99 42.42
CA PHE A 694 -10.02 0.09 41.58
C PHE A 694 -10.52 0.00 40.13
N ILE A 695 -11.76 0.40 39.83
CA ILE A 695 -12.29 0.43 38.46
C ILE A 695 -11.57 1.50 37.61
N GLU A 696 -11.09 2.57 38.24
CA GLU A 696 -10.38 3.67 37.57
C GLU A 696 -9.02 3.24 37.01
N ASP A 697 -8.47 2.10 37.47
CA ASP A 697 -7.24 1.52 36.94
C ASP A 697 -7.48 0.73 35.63
N VAL A 698 -8.74 0.41 35.30
CA VAL A 698 -9.11 -0.47 34.19
C VAL A 698 -9.89 0.28 33.11
N ILE A 699 -10.71 1.26 33.50
CA ILE A 699 -11.50 2.09 32.58
C ILE A 699 -11.33 3.57 32.88
N ASP A 700 -11.50 4.40 31.86
CA ASP A 700 -11.77 5.82 32.02
C ASP A 700 -13.25 6.03 32.36
N VAL A 701 -13.56 6.16 33.66
CA VAL A 701 -14.94 6.33 34.13
C VAL A 701 -15.67 7.50 33.44
N PRO A 702 -15.09 8.71 33.31
CA PRO A 702 -15.73 9.81 32.58
C PRO A 702 -16.17 9.44 31.16
N SER A 703 -15.33 8.74 30.39
CA SER A 703 -15.66 8.30 29.03
C SER A 703 -16.90 7.40 28.98
N PHE A 704 -17.03 6.45 29.90
CA PHE A 704 -18.22 5.59 30.00
C PHE A 704 -19.48 6.37 30.38
N LEU A 705 -19.36 7.29 31.34
CA LEU A 705 -20.48 8.13 31.77
C LEU A 705 -20.98 9.04 30.64
N LYS A 706 -20.08 9.59 29.80
CA LYS A 706 -20.44 10.37 28.61
C LYS A 706 -21.26 9.55 27.62
N GLY A 707 -20.79 8.33 27.29
CA GLY A 707 -21.53 7.42 26.42
C GLY A 707 -22.92 7.08 26.95
N PHE A 708 -23.02 6.82 28.26
CA PHE A 708 -24.29 6.54 28.93
C PHE A 708 -25.23 7.74 28.94
N ALA A 709 -24.70 8.94 29.19
CA ALA A 709 -25.48 10.18 29.18
C ALA A 709 -26.06 10.45 27.79
N VAL A 710 -25.25 10.38 26.74
CA VAL A 710 -25.72 10.54 25.35
C VAL A 710 -26.78 9.50 25.02
N ASN A 711 -26.52 8.21 25.26
CA ASN A 711 -27.50 7.14 24.99
C ASN A 711 -28.83 7.38 25.73
N SER A 712 -28.78 7.89 26.97
CA SER A 712 -29.97 8.06 27.80
C SER A 712 -30.76 9.32 27.47
N ILE A 713 -30.08 10.41 27.13
CA ILE A 713 -30.74 11.66 26.73
C ILE A 713 -31.46 11.46 25.40
N PHE A 714 -30.79 10.85 24.43
CA PHE A 714 -31.37 10.65 23.10
C PHE A 714 -32.14 9.33 22.95
N CYS A 715 -32.27 8.55 24.02
CA CYS A 715 -32.96 7.26 24.04
C CYS A 715 -32.43 6.27 22.99
N ASN A 716 -31.10 6.22 22.82
CA ASN A 716 -30.44 5.21 22.00
C ASN A 716 -30.28 3.91 22.77
N TYR A 717 -31.23 2.99 22.60
CA TYR A 717 -31.29 1.72 23.35
C TYR A 717 -31.04 0.47 22.51
N ASP A 718 -30.79 0.64 21.20
CA ASP A 718 -30.11 -0.39 20.38
C ASP A 718 -28.60 -0.38 20.68
N SER A 719 -28.25 -0.40 21.98
CA SER A 719 -26.93 -0.07 22.51
C SER A 719 -26.67 -0.86 23.80
N TYR A 720 -25.55 -0.57 24.50
CA TYR A 720 -25.29 -1.11 25.84
C TYR A 720 -26.45 -0.86 26.83
N ASN A 721 -27.06 0.32 26.78
CA ASN A 721 -28.05 0.78 27.76
C ASN A 721 -29.44 0.12 27.62
N GLY A 722 -29.70 -0.56 26.51
CA GLY A 722 -30.97 -1.25 26.27
C GLY A 722 -30.87 -2.77 26.40
N SER A 723 -31.87 -3.46 25.86
CA SER A 723 -32.06 -4.92 26.02
C SER A 723 -31.10 -5.80 25.22
N LEU A 724 -30.32 -5.23 24.28
CA LEU A 724 -29.43 -6.00 23.38
C LEU A 724 -27.92 -5.90 23.70
N ALA A 725 -27.39 -4.87 24.37
CA ALA A 725 -25.94 -4.78 24.68
C ALA A 725 -24.98 -4.96 23.48
N HIS A 726 -25.24 -4.25 22.39
CA HIS A 726 -24.42 -4.21 21.17
C HIS A 726 -24.26 -2.77 20.66
N ASN A 727 -23.76 -2.56 19.43
CA ASN A 727 -23.59 -1.24 18.79
C ASN A 727 -22.77 -0.23 19.59
N TYR A 728 -21.68 -0.69 20.19
CA TYR A 728 -20.65 0.19 20.75
C TYR A 728 -19.28 -0.45 20.54
N TYR A 729 -18.25 0.37 20.72
CA TYR A 729 -16.87 -0.08 20.70
C TYR A 729 -16.20 0.29 22.02
N LEU A 730 -15.09 -0.39 22.32
CA LEU A 730 -14.19 -0.03 23.40
C LEU A 730 -12.81 0.21 22.83
N MET A 731 -12.21 1.35 23.16
CA MET A 731 -10.81 1.62 22.85
C MET A 731 -9.99 1.40 24.11
N TYR A 732 -9.12 0.41 24.14
CA TYR A 732 -8.09 0.29 25.18
C TYR A 732 -6.85 1.05 24.73
N SER A 733 -6.36 1.98 25.56
CA SER A 733 -5.13 2.74 25.32
C SER A 733 -4.60 3.37 26.59
N GLY A 734 -3.28 3.50 26.74
CA GLY A 734 -2.69 4.15 27.91
C GLY A 734 -3.01 3.43 29.23
N GLY A 735 -3.25 2.12 29.17
CA GLY A 735 -3.60 1.30 30.33
C GLY A 735 -5.09 1.22 30.68
N LYS A 736 -5.98 1.93 29.97
CA LYS A 736 -7.42 2.00 30.29
C LYS A 736 -8.31 1.82 29.07
N ALA A 737 -9.53 1.33 29.28
CA ALA A 737 -10.58 1.33 28.25
C ALA A 737 -11.41 2.62 28.26
N TYR A 738 -11.84 3.03 27.07
CA TYR A 738 -12.71 4.18 26.79
C TYR A 738 -13.95 3.69 26.02
N PHE A 739 -15.10 4.26 26.31
CA PHE A 739 -16.34 3.98 25.58
C PHE A 739 -16.38 4.74 24.26
N VAL A 740 -16.68 4.03 23.17
CA VAL A 740 -16.76 4.60 21.83
C VAL A 740 -18.18 4.47 21.29
N GLY A 741 -18.82 5.62 21.04
CA GLY A 741 -20.17 5.70 20.50
C GLY A 741 -20.27 5.23 19.04
N TRP A 742 -21.32 4.48 18.71
CA TRP A 742 -21.58 3.94 17.37
C TRP A 742 -23.07 3.65 17.16
N ASP A 743 -23.52 3.62 15.89
CA ASP A 743 -24.87 3.26 15.45
C ASP A 743 -25.98 3.98 16.25
N TYR A 744 -26.17 5.27 15.96
CA TYR A 744 -27.17 6.10 16.64
C TYR A 744 -28.49 6.20 15.87
N ASN A 745 -28.67 5.38 14.83
CA ASN A 745 -29.81 5.46 13.92
C ASN A 745 -31.16 5.16 14.58
N LEU A 746 -31.17 4.36 15.64
CA LEU A 746 -32.39 4.04 16.40
C LEU A 746 -32.61 4.92 17.64
N CYS A 747 -32.04 6.13 17.70
CA CYS A 747 -32.35 7.08 18.77
C CYS A 747 -33.64 7.89 18.52
N LEU A 748 -34.02 8.75 19.47
CA LEU A 748 -35.04 9.80 19.31
C LEU A 748 -36.38 9.28 18.78
N GLY A 749 -36.88 8.25 19.46
CA GLY A 749 -38.16 7.62 19.15
C GLY A 749 -38.15 6.72 17.91
N ASN A 750 -36.97 6.34 17.40
CA ASN A 750 -36.85 5.41 16.27
C ASN A 750 -36.64 3.94 16.69
N PHE A 751 -36.26 3.69 17.95
CA PHE A 751 -36.20 2.33 18.53
C PHE A 751 -37.59 1.73 18.78
N THR A 752 -37.61 0.49 19.26
CA THR A 752 -38.84 -0.17 19.74
C THR A 752 -39.50 0.64 20.87
N GLY A 753 -40.83 0.72 20.84
CA GLY A 753 -41.60 1.60 21.71
C GLY A 753 -41.74 3.05 21.21
N GLY A 754 -41.04 3.42 20.13
CA GLY A 754 -41.24 4.69 19.44
C GLY A 754 -41.15 5.90 20.36
N ALA A 755 -42.11 6.82 20.24
CA ALA A 755 -42.21 8.02 21.08
C ALA A 755 -42.27 7.72 22.59
N SER A 756 -42.77 6.55 23.03
CA SER A 756 -42.87 6.21 24.46
C SER A 756 -41.52 6.02 25.15
N SER A 757 -40.45 5.75 24.39
CA SER A 757 -39.08 5.71 24.90
C SER A 757 -38.64 7.03 25.54
N VAL A 758 -39.36 8.14 25.30
CA VAL A 758 -39.14 9.44 25.95
C VAL A 758 -39.21 9.38 27.49
N THR A 759 -39.92 8.39 28.04
CA THR A 759 -40.12 8.18 29.48
C THR A 759 -39.06 7.29 30.14
N SER A 760 -38.04 6.86 29.38
CA SER A 760 -36.97 6.01 29.90
C SER A 760 -36.24 6.62 31.10
N ASP A 761 -35.78 5.78 32.02
CA ASP A 761 -35.18 6.24 33.27
C ASP A 761 -33.79 6.84 33.05
N ILE A 762 -33.66 8.15 33.25
CA ILE A 762 -32.38 8.86 33.17
C ILE A 762 -31.46 8.53 34.34
N THR A 763 -31.99 8.16 35.51
CA THR A 763 -31.20 7.97 36.73
C THR A 763 -30.43 6.64 36.72
N THR A 764 -31.00 5.60 36.12
CA THR A 764 -30.32 4.31 35.93
C THR A 764 -29.64 4.21 34.58
N SER A 765 -29.97 5.10 33.63
CA SER A 765 -29.46 5.05 32.25
C SER A 765 -29.84 3.76 31.51
N LEU A 766 -30.87 3.03 31.98
CA LEU A 766 -31.28 1.75 31.42
C LEU A 766 -32.70 1.81 30.84
N TYR A 767 -32.94 1.02 29.79
CA TYR A 767 -34.26 0.84 29.20
C TYR A 767 -34.54 -0.63 28.92
N GLN A 768 -35.64 -1.15 29.45
CA GLN A 768 -36.01 -2.58 29.34
C GLN A 768 -34.89 -3.54 29.74
N SER A 769 -34.08 -3.15 30.73
CA SER A 769 -32.95 -3.92 31.25
C SER A 769 -32.69 -3.55 32.70
N THR A 770 -31.91 -4.37 33.40
CA THR A 770 -31.53 -4.16 34.81
C THR A 770 -30.02 -4.01 34.99
N VAL A 771 -29.58 -3.59 36.17
CA VAL A 771 -28.15 -3.49 36.48
C VAL A 771 -27.48 -4.86 36.49
N GLU A 772 -28.22 -5.92 36.80
CA GLU A 772 -27.77 -7.30 36.72
C GLU A 772 -27.52 -7.73 35.28
N ASP A 773 -28.37 -7.29 34.34
CA ASP A 773 -28.19 -7.53 32.91
C ASP A 773 -27.07 -6.65 32.32
N ARG A 774 -26.82 -5.47 32.91
CA ARG A 774 -25.86 -4.46 32.47
C ARG A 774 -24.93 -4.01 33.62
N PRO A 775 -23.95 -4.84 34.04
CA PRO A 775 -23.12 -4.51 35.19
C PRO A 775 -22.38 -3.17 35.12
N LEU A 776 -22.05 -2.62 33.93
CA LEU A 776 -21.45 -1.29 33.84
C LEU A 776 -22.37 -0.18 34.37
N ALA A 777 -23.69 -0.38 34.43
CA ALA A 777 -24.62 0.54 35.07
C ALA A 777 -24.39 0.67 36.60
N LYS A 778 -23.65 -0.25 37.23
CA LYS A 778 -23.21 -0.09 38.63
C LYS A 778 -22.37 1.16 38.87
N LEU A 779 -21.74 1.73 37.82
CA LEU A 779 -21.04 3.01 37.92
C LEU A 779 -21.96 4.11 38.45
N LEU A 780 -23.24 4.12 38.02
CA LEU A 780 -24.23 5.12 38.45
C LEU A 780 -24.76 4.89 39.88
N GLN A 781 -24.43 3.76 40.51
CA GLN A 781 -24.73 3.51 41.92
C GLN A 781 -23.68 4.10 42.86
N VAL A 782 -22.53 4.54 42.33
CA VAL A 782 -21.49 5.24 43.07
C VAL A 782 -21.85 6.72 43.12
N PRO A 783 -22.07 7.33 44.30
CA PRO A 783 -22.53 8.73 44.38
C PRO A 783 -21.63 9.73 43.65
N GLU A 784 -20.30 9.59 43.76
CA GLU A 784 -19.33 10.47 43.09
C GLU A 784 -19.46 10.40 41.56
N TYR A 785 -19.64 9.20 41.00
CA TYR A 785 -19.79 9.03 39.56
C TYR A 785 -21.18 9.44 39.08
N TYR A 786 -22.21 9.28 39.92
CA TYR A 786 -23.55 9.75 39.62
C TYR A 786 -23.59 11.28 39.53
N ASP A 787 -22.95 12.00 40.45
CA ASP A 787 -22.83 13.46 40.38
C ASP A 787 -22.15 13.89 39.07
N MET A 788 -21.06 13.22 38.68
CA MET A 788 -20.39 13.47 37.39
C MET A 788 -21.30 13.18 36.19
N TYR A 789 -22.08 12.10 36.24
CA TYR A 789 -23.05 11.76 35.20
C TYR A 789 -24.12 12.84 35.07
N VAL A 790 -24.66 13.33 36.18
CA VAL A 790 -25.66 14.41 36.21
C VAL A 790 -25.08 15.71 35.64
N ASP A 791 -23.83 16.05 35.96
CA ASP A 791 -23.15 17.21 35.38
C ASP A 791 -23.03 17.09 33.86
N ILE A 792 -22.64 15.92 33.34
CA ILE A 792 -22.58 15.65 31.90
C ILE A 792 -23.99 15.74 31.27
N VAL A 793 -25.02 15.21 31.94
CA VAL A 793 -26.40 15.28 31.44
C VAL A 793 -26.86 16.73 31.31
N ASN A 794 -26.59 17.56 32.33
CA ASN A 794 -26.92 18.97 32.30
C ASN A 794 -26.14 19.72 31.22
N GLU A 795 -24.86 19.42 31.02
CA GLU A 795 -24.03 20.01 29.95
C GLU A 795 -24.63 19.74 28.56
N ILE A 796 -25.05 18.50 28.27
CA ILE A 796 -25.71 18.16 27.01
C ILE A 796 -27.03 18.92 26.89
N MET A 797 -27.86 18.95 27.94
CA MET A 797 -29.14 19.66 27.91
C MET A 797 -28.99 21.17 27.71
N ASP A 798 -27.93 21.78 28.25
CA ASP A 798 -27.62 23.20 28.06
C ASP A 798 -27.23 23.49 26.61
N TYR A 799 -26.44 22.61 25.99
CA TYR A 799 -26.08 22.71 24.57
C TYR A 799 -27.32 22.69 23.66
N TYR A 800 -28.28 21.83 23.97
CA TYR A 800 -29.56 21.69 23.25
C TYR A 800 -30.71 22.50 23.89
N SER A 801 -30.40 23.54 24.68
CA SER A 801 -31.40 24.26 25.49
C SER A 801 -32.56 24.88 24.67
N ASP A 802 -32.36 25.11 23.38
CA ASP A 802 -33.40 25.44 22.40
C ASP A 802 -33.44 24.38 21.27
N PRO A 803 -34.12 23.24 21.48
CA PRO A 803 -34.19 22.17 20.49
C PRO A 803 -34.82 22.62 19.16
N GLU A 804 -35.77 23.55 19.21
CA GLU A 804 -36.47 24.04 18.03
C GLU A 804 -35.51 24.82 17.11
N SER A 805 -34.76 25.77 17.67
CA SER A 805 -33.78 26.53 16.89
C SER A 805 -32.65 25.64 16.37
N TYR A 806 -32.12 24.74 17.22
CA TYR A 806 -31.03 23.85 16.82
C TYR A 806 -31.42 22.96 15.63
N VAL A 807 -32.57 22.27 15.73
CA VAL A 807 -33.04 21.38 14.67
C VAL A 807 -33.41 22.15 13.41
N ALA A 808 -34.08 23.31 13.53
CA ALA A 808 -34.44 24.13 12.38
C ALA A 808 -33.21 24.62 11.60
N ASP A 809 -32.15 25.04 12.30
CA ASP A 809 -30.90 25.47 11.69
C ASP A 809 -30.19 24.33 10.94
N TYR A 810 -30.23 23.11 11.50
CA TYR A 810 -29.65 21.94 10.85
C TYR A 810 -30.49 21.48 9.66
N ALA A 811 -31.81 21.33 9.85
CA ALA A 811 -32.75 20.91 8.81
C ALA A 811 -32.67 21.83 7.59
N LYS A 812 -32.56 23.15 7.80
CA LYS A 812 -32.39 24.13 6.74
C LYS A 812 -31.16 23.87 5.85
N LYS A 813 -30.06 23.35 6.40
CA LYS A 813 -28.84 23.04 5.63
C LYS A 813 -29.03 21.86 4.69
N ILE A 814 -29.78 20.85 5.13
CA ILE A 814 -29.93 19.57 4.41
C ILE A 814 -31.19 19.49 3.56
N ARG A 815 -32.21 20.32 3.83
CA ARG A 815 -33.55 20.21 3.23
C ARG A 815 -33.53 20.14 1.70
N SER A 816 -32.74 20.97 1.01
CA SER A 816 -32.66 20.95 -0.46
C SER A 816 -32.04 19.67 -1.01
N HIS A 817 -31.16 19.01 -0.24
CA HIS A 817 -30.55 17.74 -0.63
C HIS A 817 -31.52 16.58 -0.40
N VAL A 818 -32.29 16.62 0.70
CA VAL A 818 -33.39 15.69 0.95
C VAL A 818 -34.45 15.78 -0.15
N GLU A 819 -34.85 16.99 -0.55
CA GLU A 819 -35.81 17.23 -1.63
C GLU A 819 -35.30 16.73 -3.00
N ALA A 820 -33.98 16.76 -3.21
CA ALA A 820 -33.35 16.32 -4.45
C ALA A 820 -33.07 14.81 -4.50
N ASP A 821 -33.15 14.09 -3.38
CA ASP A 821 -32.79 12.66 -3.28
C ASP A 821 -33.77 11.79 -4.10
N PRO A 822 -33.33 11.19 -5.23
CA PRO A 822 -34.21 10.41 -6.08
C PRO A 822 -34.61 9.06 -5.46
N ARG A 823 -34.01 8.69 -4.31
CA ARG A 823 -34.22 7.42 -3.61
C ARG A 823 -34.69 7.59 -2.17
N ALA A 824 -35.13 8.79 -1.78
CA ALA A 824 -35.73 9.00 -0.48
C ALA A 824 -36.88 8.01 -0.22
N SER A 825 -36.97 7.49 0.99
CA SER A 825 -38.07 6.61 1.44
C SER A 825 -39.23 7.40 2.06
N PHE A 826 -39.12 8.72 2.10
CA PHE A 826 -40.09 9.65 2.68
C PHE A 826 -40.18 10.92 1.82
N THR A 827 -41.29 11.63 1.99
CA THR A 827 -41.56 12.90 1.31
C THR A 827 -40.89 14.07 2.02
N ILE A 828 -40.75 15.19 1.30
CA ILE A 828 -40.25 16.42 1.89
C ILE A 828 -41.19 16.98 2.99
N ASP A 829 -42.49 16.73 2.88
CA ASP A 829 -43.47 17.12 3.91
C ASP A 829 -43.28 16.30 5.19
N GLU A 830 -43.00 14.99 5.07
CA GLU A 830 -42.66 14.14 6.22
C GLU A 830 -41.35 14.57 6.88
N PHE A 831 -40.35 14.98 6.10
CA PHE A 831 -39.14 15.60 6.63
C PHE A 831 -39.46 16.86 7.42
N ASP A 832 -40.21 17.80 6.82
CA ASP A 832 -40.56 19.07 7.46
C ASP A 832 -41.33 18.85 8.78
N VAL A 833 -42.25 17.89 8.82
CA VAL A 833 -42.96 17.48 10.05
C VAL A 833 -42.01 16.89 11.09
N ASN A 834 -41.08 16.02 10.69
CA ASN A 834 -40.15 15.36 11.62
C ASN A 834 -39.05 16.31 12.15
N THR A 835 -38.85 17.47 11.52
CA THR A 835 -37.89 18.49 11.94
C THR A 835 -38.54 19.74 12.56
N SER A 836 -39.85 19.73 12.77
CA SER A 836 -40.60 20.89 13.29
C SER A 836 -41.35 20.55 14.57
N LYS A 837 -41.61 21.56 15.39
CA LYS A 837 -42.48 21.45 16.56
C LYS A 837 -43.95 21.30 16.13
N SER A 838 -44.67 20.34 16.69
CA SER A 838 -46.12 20.21 16.46
C SER A 838 -46.94 21.08 17.43
N ALA A 839 -48.20 21.34 17.06
CA ALA A 839 -49.12 22.10 17.91
C ALA A 839 -49.57 21.31 19.14
N GLU A 840 -49.72 19.99 19.00
CA GLU A 840 -50.11 19.09 20.08
C GLU A 840 -48.93 18.61 20.96
N GLY A 841 -47.68 18.84 20.53
CA GLY A 841 -46.47 18.31 21.16
C GLY A 841 -46.33 16.80 20.96
N LEU A 842 -45.32 16.20 21.61
CA LEU A 842 -45.06 14.76 21.48
C LEU A 842 -46.25 13.94 21.96
N GLN A 843 -46.80 13.10 21.08
CA GLN A 843 -47.82 12.13 21.43
C GLN A 843 -47.17 10.78 21.79
N TYR A 844 -47.41 10.28 23.01
CA TYR A 844 -46.89 9.00 23.48
C TYR A 844 -47.82 8.38 24.54
N SER A 845 -47.66 7.08 24.80
CA SER A 845 -48.41 6.35 25.84
C SER A 845 -47.46 5.90 26.95
N GLU A 846 -47.76 6.23 28.21
CA GLU A 846 -46.98 5.76 29.36
C GLU A 846 -47.13 4.25 29.61
N GLU A 847 -48.19 3.62 29.08
CA GLU A 847 -48.46 2.19 29.24
C GLU A 847 -47.81 1.32 28.15
N ASP A 848 -47.37 1.92 27.05
CA ASP A 848 -46.83 1.23 25.89
C ASP A 848 -45.34 1.47 25.76
N THR A 849 -44.53 0.72 26.51
CA THR A 849 -43.07 0.74 26.39
C THR A 849 -42.57 -0.04 25.17
N GLY A 850 -43.46 -0.49 24.28
CA GLY A 850 -43.14 -1.34 23.14
C GLY A 850 -42.85 -2.79 23.52
N MET A 851 -43.07 -3.72 22.59
CA MET A 851 -42.62 -5.10 22.77
C MET A 851 -41.09 -5.12 22.83
N GLY A 852 -40.51 -5.54 23.96
CA GLY A 852 -39.09 -5.84 24.01
C GLY A 852 -38.75 -6.93 22.99
N TRP A 853 -37.56 -6.86 22.38
CA TRP A 853 -37.11 -7.84 21.37
C TRP A 853 -37.23 -9.30 21.85
N GLY A 854 -37.08 -9.55 23.15
CA GLY A 854 -37.29 -10.88 23.76
C GLY A 854 -38.74 -11.38 23.76
N ASN A 855 -39.74 -10.52 23.58
CA ASN A 855 -41.18 -10.85 23.55
C ASN A 855 -41.69 -11.19 22.15
N TRP A 856 -40.83 -11.07 21.13
CA TRP A 856 -41.11 -11.47 19.74
C TRP A 856 -41.22 -13.00 19.61
N ASN A 857 -40.65 -13.75 20.56
CA ASN A 857 -40.81 -15.20 20.67
C ASN A 857 -42.05 -15.53 21.50
N GLY A 858 -43.13 -15.90 20.81
CA GLY A 858 -44.48 -16.09 21.34
C GLY A 858 -44.59 -16.89 22.65
N ASN A 859 -44.58 -16.17 23.76
CA ASN A 859 -45.04 -16.67 25.06
C ASN A 859 -45.80 -15.62 25.89
N GLY A 860 -46.12 -14.46 25.32
CA GLY A 860 -47.04 -13.47 25.90
C GLY A 860 -48.38 -13.49 25.19
N GLU A 861 -49.49 -13.51 25.94
CA GLU A 861 -50.88 -13.48 25.43
C GLU A 861 -51.27 -12.15 24.71
N GLY A 862 -50.31 -11.31 24.32
CA GLY A 862 -50.54 -10.03 23.66
C GLY A 862 -49.76 -9.91 22.35
N GLY A 863 -50.42 -10.17 21.22
CA GLY A 863 -50.09 -9.57 19.92
C GLY A 863 -48.92 -10.14 19.10
N GLY A 864 -48.55 -11.41 19.25
CA GLY A 864 -47.57 -12.06 18.36
C GLY A 864 -48.07 -12.23 16.92
N TRP A 865 -47.13 -12.34 15.96
CA TRP A 865 -47.37 -12.77 14.58
C TRP A 865 -48.22 -14.05 14.55
N GLN A 866 -49.52 -13.91 14.29
CA GLN A 866 -50.40 -15.04 13.98
C GLN A 866 -50.16 -15.46 12.53
N GLY A 867 -49.04 -16.11 12.31
CA GLY A 867 -48.63 -16.69 11.04
C GLY A 867 -47.22 -17.22 11.24
N PHE A 868 -47.04 -18.52 11.04
CA PHE A 868 -45.81 -19.28 11.31
C PHE A 868 -45.65 -19.76 12.77
N GLY A 869 -46.11 -20.99 13.03
CA GLY A 869 -45.60 -21.79 14.14
C GLY A 869 -46.55 -21.98 15.33
N GLY A 870 -47.70 -22.61 15.11
CA GLY A 870 -48.56 -23.08 16.20
C GLY A 870 -49.25 -24.39 15.83
N GLY A 871 -48.49 -25.48 15.71
CA GLY A 871 -49.02 -26.83 15.56
C GLY A 871 -48.79 -27.62 16.83
N ASP A 872 -49.88 -27.95 17.52
CA ASP A 872 -49.90 -28.72 18.76
C ASP A 872 -49.00 -29.97 18.75
N ALA A 873 -48.31 -30.16 19.87
CA ALA A 873 -47.61 -31.38 20.21
C ALA A 873 -48.62 -32.53 20.42
N ASN A 874 -49.02 -33.21 19.35
CA ASN A 874 -49.46 -34.61 19.41
C ASN A 874 -49.49 -35.25 18.02
N GLY A 875 -48.81 -36.40 17.90
CA GLY A 875 -48.54 -37.08 16.63
C GLY A 875 -49.78 -37.36 15.78
N GLY A 876 -49.67 -37.03 14.50
CA GLY A 876 -50.64 -37.38 13.47
C GLY A 876 -50.19 -36.87 12.11
N ASN A 877 -49.84 -37.79 11.23
CA ASN A 877 -49.56 -37.53 9.81
C ASN A 877 -50.80 -36.88 9.15
N GLY A 878 -50.75 -35.57 8.87
CA GLY A 878 -51.80 -34.82 8.19
C GLY A 878 -51.18 -33.83 7.21
N GLY A 879 -51.28 -34.12 5.92
CA GLY A 879 -50.77 -33.28 4.85
C GLY A 879 -51.48 -31.93 4.77
N TRP A 880 -50.78 -30.95 4.18
CA TRP A 880 -51.28 -29.64 3.77
C TRP A 880 -52.61 -29.77 3.00
N GLN A 881 -53.72 -29.63 3.71
CA GLN A 881 -55.06 -29.45 3.15
C GLN A 881 -55.71 -28.27 3.87
N GLY A 882 -55.34 -27.07 3.44
CA GLY A 882 -55.85 -25.82 3.97
C GLY A 882 -55.81 -24.66 2.97
N PHE A 883 -55.74 -24.94 1.66
CA PHE A 883 -55.90 -23.95 0.60
C PHE A 883 -56.70 -24.60 -0.55
N GLY A 884 -58.00 -24.78 -0.33
CA GLY A 884 -58.90 -25.38 -1.31
C GLY A 884 -60.33 -25.50 -0.79
N GLY A 885 -61.15 -24.48 -1.09
CA GLY A 885 -62.61 -24.47 -0.92
C GLY A 885 -63.07 -23.33 0.01
N GLY A 886 -63.89 -22.38 -0.41
CA GLY A 886 -64.51 -22.09 -1.69
C GLY A 886 -65.26 -20.75 -1.55
N ASP A 887 -65.36 -19.98 -2.62
CA ASP A 887 -66.61 -19.83 -3.36
C ASP A 887 -66.40 -18.87 -4.53
N ALA A 888 -66.83 -19.34 -5.70
CA ALA A 888 -66.87 -18.59 -6.93
C ALA A 888 -67.97 -17.53 -6.85
N ASN A 889 -67.58 -16.26 -6.72
CA ASN A 889 -68.18 -15.07 -7.35
C ASN A 889 -67.80 -13.81 -6.57
N GLY A 890 -66.95 -12.96 -7.15
CA GLY A 890 -66.71 -11.60 -6.65
C GLY A 890 -65.29 -11.12 -6.94
N GLU A 891 -65.18 -10.11 -7.80
CA GLU A 891 -63.95 -9.48 -8.28
C GLU A 891 -63.03 -9.01 -7.14
N ASN A 892 -61.78 -9.51 -7.09
CA ASN A 892 -60.56 -8.74 -6.79
C ASN A 892 -59.30 -9.62 -6.95
N GLY A 893 -58.24 -9.01 -7.50
CA GLY A 893 -57.07 -9.67 -8.10
C GLY A 893 -56.27 -10.59 -7.16
N GLY A 894 -55.96 -11.79 -7.66
CA GLY A 894 -55.07 -12.74 -7.04
C GLY A 894 -53.59 -12.38 -7.25
N TRP A 895 -52.81 -12.59 -6.20
CA TRP A 895 -51.36 -12.46 -6.12
C TRP A 895 -50.65 -13.42 -7.09
N GLN A 896 -49.74 -12.90 -7.91
CA GLN A 896 -48.84 -13.67 -8.77
C GLN A 896 -47.40 -13.32 -8.41
N GLY A 897 -46.66 -14.24 -7.78
CA GLY A 897 -45.25 -14.01 -7.47
C GLY A 897 -44.62 -15.00 -6.51
N PHE A 898 -44.80 -16.32 -6.70
CA PHE A 898 -43.99 -17.32 -6.01
C PHE A 898 -43.36 -18.24 -7.07
N GLY A 899 -42.07 -18.03 -7.32
CA GLY A 899 -41.22 -18.86 -8.15
C GLY A 899 -40.36 -19.79 -7.29
N ASP A 900 -40.48 -21.07 -7.56
CA ASP A 900 -39.69 -22.24 -7.19
C ASP A 900 -38.27 -22.05 -6.61
N ALA A 901 -38.12 -22.27 -5.30
CA ALA A 901 -36.91 -22.85 -4.70
C ALA A 901 -37.32 -23.74 -3.50
N SER A 902 -37.15 -25.06 -3.64
CA SER A 902 -37.41 -26.03 -2.58
C SER A 902 -36.21 -26.11 -1.62
N PHE A 903 -36.25 -25.32 -0.55
CA PHE A 903 -35.25 -25.39 0.54
C PHE A 903 -35.60 -26.56 1.50
N ASP A 904 -34.65 -27.46 1.75
CA ASP A 904 -34.84 -28.62 2.65
C ASP A 904 -34.60 -28.22 4.11
N TRP A 905 -35.65 -27.68 4.73
CA TRP A 905 -35.67 -27.22 6.12
C TRP A 905 -35.36 -28.30 7.16
N ALA A 906 -35.38 -29.59 6.80
CA ALA A 906 -35.23 -30.70 7.74
C ALA A 906 -33.77 -31.03 8.09
N ASN A 907 -32.78 -30.51 7.34
CA ASN A 907 -31.36 -30.86 7.47
C ASN A 907 -30.44 -29.69 7.85
N VAL A 908 -31.01 -28.57 8.33
CA VAL A 908 -30.23 -27.42 8.80
C VAL A 908 -29.55 -27.75 10.13
N ASP A 909 -28.22 -27.63 10.19
CA ASP A 909 -27.46 -27.67 11.44
C ASP A 909 -27.56 -26.32 12.15
N TRP A 910 -28.60 -26.19 12.98
CA TRP A 910 -28.89 -24.97 13.76
C TRP A 910 -27.79 -24.57 14.75
N SER A 911 -26.83 -25.45 15.04
CA SER A 911 -25.79 -25.20 16.05
C SER A 911 -24.55 -24.48 15.53
N ASN A 912 -24.36 -24.43 14.20
CA ASN A 912 -23.24 -23.77 13.52
C ASN A 912 -23.70 -22.70 12.53
N MET A 913 -24.93 -22.21 12.67
CA MET A 913 -25.53 -21.32 11.69
C MET A 913 -25.01 -19.90 11.87
N ASP A 914 -24.21 -19.43 10.92
CA ASP A 914 -23.94 -18.01 10.72
C ASP A 914 -25.13 -17.39 9.98
N TRP A 915 -25.81 -16.44 10.61
CA TRP A 915 -26.99 -15.80 10.02
C TRP A 915 -26.62 -14.91 8.83
N GLY A 916 -25.34 -14.57 8.66
CA GLY A 916 -24.82 -13.94 7.43
C GLY A 916 -24.89 -14.85 6.20
N ASP A 917 -25.01 -16.17 6.38
CA ASP A 917 -25.10 -17.17 5.29
C ASP A 917 -26.56 -17.54 4.93
N MET A 918 -27.57 -16.95 5.58
CA MET A 918 -28.96 -17.15 5.16
C MET A 918 -29.27 -16.31 3.92
N ASP A 919 -29.38 -16.97 2.78
CA ASP A 919 -29.88 -16.36 1.54
C ASP A 919 -31.40 -16.10 1.66
N PHE A 920 -31.77 -14.92 2.17
CA PHE A 920 -33.13 -14.39 2.12
C PHE A 920 -33.43 -13.69 0.79
N GLY A 921 -32.57 -13.85 -0.24
CA GLY A 921 -32.50 -13.04 -1.46
C GLY A 921 -33.75 -12.98 -2.34
N ASP A 922 -34.75 -13.83 -2.10
CA ASP A 922 -36.03 -13.84 -2.82
C ASP A 922 -37.22 -13.31 -2.02
N MET A 923 -37.03 -12.85 -0.77
CA MET A 923 -38.11 -12.19 -0.01
C MET A 923 -38.08 -10.67 -0.22
N ASP A 924 -39.08 -10.14 -0.93
CA ASP A 924 -39.34 -8.69 -1.03
C ASP A 924 -39.90 -8.15 0.30
N TRP A 925 -39.01 -7.95 1.27
CA TRP A 925 -39.34 -7.30 2.55
C TRP A 925 -39.60 -5.79 2.40
N GLY A 926 -39.16 -5.18 1.29
CA GLY A 926 -39.27 -3.75 1.03
C GLY A 926 -40.72 -3.26 0.87
N ASN A 927 -41.64 -4.16 0.51
CA ASN A 927 -43.08 -3.90 0.39
C ASN A 927 -43.92 -4.43 1.55
N MET A 928 -43.31 -4.96 2.61
CA MET A 928 -44.06 -5.37 3.80
C MET A 928 -44.38 -4.14 4.66
N ASP A 929 -45.68 -3.88 4.85
CA ASP A 929 -46.16 -2.93 5.84
C ASP A 929 -45.88 -3.49 7.25
N PHE A 930 -44.79 -3.03 7.87
CA PHE A 930 -44.44 -3.40 9.24
C PHE A 930 -45.33 -2.76 10.31
N GLY A 931 -46.44 -2.10 9.91
CA GLY A 931 -47.62 -1.84 10.73
C GLY A 931 -47.31 -1.40 12.15
N GLY A 932 -46.81 -0.17 12.34
CA GLY A 932 -46.83 0.60 13.60
C GLY A 932 -46.26 -0.03 14.90
N GLY A 933 -45.76 -1.26 14.89
CA GLY A 933 -45.50 -2.03 16.12
C GLY A 933 -44.02 -2.40 16.37
N MET A 934 -43.17 -2.43 15.34
CA MET A 934 -41.77 -2.87 15.49
C MET A 934 -40.75 -1.72 15.47
N PHE A 935 -40.96 -0.72 14.63
CA PHE A 935 -40.12 0.48 14.52
C PHE A 935 -41.02 1.70 14.39
N GLY A 936 -40.83 2.71 15.26
CA GLY A 936 -41.81 3.79 15.47
C GLY A 936 -41.42 5.17 14.92
N GLY A 937 -40.23 5.33 14.33
CA GLY A 937 -39.67 6.66 14.09
C GLY A 937 -40.14 7.40 12.85
N GLY A 938 -40.83 6.74 11.90
CA GLY A 938 -41.31 7.39 10.66
C GLY A 938 -42.24 8.59 10.88
N GLN A 939 -42.79 8.77 12.09
CA GLN A 939 -43.72 9.86 12.42
C GLN A 939 -43.37 10.64 13.70
N THR A 940 -42.20 10.42 14.31
CA THR A 940 -41.81 11.11 15.56
C THR A 940 -40.95 12.33 15.27
N SER A 941 -41.48 13.54 15.53
CA SER A 941 -40.71 14.78 15.45
C SER A 941 -39.56 14.79 16.44
N VAL A 942 -38.34 15.06 15.93
CA VAL A 942 -37.12 15.19 16.74
C VAL A 942 -37.25 16.37 17.71
N VAL A 943 -37.87 17.47 17.29
CA VAL A 943 -38.07 18.66 18.11
C VAL A 943 -38.98 18.35 19.29
N ASP A 944 -40.14 17.77 19.02
CA ASP A 944 -41.12 17.45 20.07
C ASP A 944 -40.55 16.41 21.04
N PHE A 945 -39.81 15.42 20.52
CA PHE A 945 -39.16 14.41 21.35
C PHE A 945 -38.15 15.04 22.32
N LEU A 946 -37.24 15.88 21.82
CA LEU A 946 -36.23 16.55 22.65
C LEU A 946 -36.86 17.47 23.71
N ILE A 947 -37.85 18.29 23.32
CA ILE A 947 -38.57 19.16 24.27
C ILE A 947 -39.15 18.31 25.40
N LYS A 948 -39.89 17.25 25.04
CA LYS A 948 -40.55 16.43 26.05
C LYS A 948 -39.56 15.66 26.92
N ARG A 949 -38.49 15.14 26.31
CA ARG A 949 -37.43 14.41 27.00
C ARG A 949 -36.74 15.29 28.04
N PHE A 950 -36.46 16.53 27.70
CA PHE A 950 -35.79 17.47 28.60
C PHE A 950 -36.68 17.91 29.77
N GLU A 951 -37.99 18.01 29.57
CA GLU A 951 -38.94 18.18 30.67
C GLU A 951 -38.85 17.00 31.67
N ILE A 952 -38.92 15.77 31.15
CA ILE A 952 -38.87 14.55 31.96
C ILE A 952 -37.54 14.44 32.73
N ILE A 953 -36.42 14.74 32.08
CA ILE A 953 -35.10 14.68 32.73
C ILE A 953 -35.02 15.70 33.88
N ARG A 954 -35.46 16.95 33.68
CA ARG A 954 -35.46 17.96 34.76
C ARG A 954 -36.30 17.51 35.95
N GLU A 955 -37.50 16.97 35.70
CA GLU A 955 -38.37 16.45 36.76
C GLU A 955 -37.77 15.25 37.51
N ALA A 956 -36.94 14.45 36.85
CA ALA A 956 -36.28 13.31 37.45
C ALA A 956 -35.06 13.71 38.30
N LEU A 957 -34.31 14.74 37.89
CA LEU A 957 -33.08 15.19 38.57
C LEU A 957 -33.30 16.26 39.66
N GLU A 958 -34.48 16.90 39.71
CA GLU A 958 -34.86 17.82 40.81
C GLU A 958 -35.33 17.11 42.10
N LYS A 959 -35.55 15.79 42.05
CA LYS A 959 -36.01 14.95 43.17
C LYS A 959 -34.83 14.32 43.91
#